data_AF-A0AAD6TX55-F1
#
_entry.id   AF-A0AAD6TX55-F1
#
_cell.length_a   1.000
_cell.length_b   1.000
_cell.length_c   1.000
_cell.angle_alpha   90.00
_cell.angle_beta   90.00
_cell.angle_gamma   90.00
#
_symmetry.space_group_name_H-M   'P 1'
#
loop_
_entity.id
_entity.type
_entity.pdbx_description
1 polymer ?
#
loop_
_entity_poly.entity_id
_entity_poly.type
_entity_poly.pdbx_seq_one_letter_code
_entity_poly.pdbx_strand_id
1 'polypeptide(L)'
;MPIKHLENFLLERKHLQTFQLSVLSDSRLGIDASYYLQQLTDNPPSREPLLAATGGLPLALTQRIEADLRTLEKLRIKPVFVFPGLTPNRRWKANAPTEHNDACRDRRDAWAKYEAGQEDAATKLFEGRSSFAQWDLWRMVLRIFRHRNVEFIVAPYVAWAQLIYLQRHPKQYIHAIYGSTDTLLYPGVDKLITGLDLAAASPTFTFVSKRAVLGELAVSEDQFLDIAILVGFAQSPPFPPTTHEQALKATVDMVKYYKSGFAAVSAFAEHPAVKSIGYTEHYARTRSMVRYSLILSAEGVVLPLALATPGGPGGGPTAADVPTDLHDVFTHRLPDEIFFYLSRGLLSPQALVWLTSGAITEAPPLDNGETTEYKRFVKEVVTDGQTGPRATALALLSGVMHAFWGGRKVVGFFWFEGPGPHSQKAVGHGAAQTVQLAERVAGWNVSYAVVEEELRRQNSSTIDFALCLGATASERLAARTKGKSSGGTGGPLEKKDEVVANVIWRFLELRGFLVNTHTHSPLARAMYTAVRHAKVNDKFQDPLYLFLELVRAGVMHGHLWSGRAFSGGPSFGTDEEKACMLLVMRVLSIVPLNFKPMPWSAPLSRELLVFNSFVRSLTRALRTLLEVASLNMLLRNDARRARDDLLDIALSLPFQTEVNTGFGVLGKVYLDALTHINNRTRVRDPNAPGVREAKAMALEICEETFPGVKYPKLEVERGFRFWDGALTAMRQLHSEGAVLRELIDQFEAAEAWLAPMRP
;
A
#
# COMPACT_ATOMS: atom_id res chain seq x y z
N MET A 1 4.02 0.65 17.18
CA MET A 1 3.90 1.69 18.22
C MET A 1 3.97 1.02 19.58
N PRO A 2 4.78 1.55 20.51
CA PRO A 2 5.05 0.95 21.82
C PRO A 2 3.95 1.20 22.86
N ILE A 3 4.02 0.47 23.98
CA ILE A 3 3.31 0.77 25.22
C ILE A 3 3.65 2.20 25.65
N LYS A 4 2.63 3.05 25.82
CA LYS A 4 2.82 4.46 26.16
C LYS A 4 3.58 4.61 27.48
N HIS A 5 4.40 5.65 27.59
CA HIS A 5 5.24 5.97 28.76
C HIS A 5 6.29 4.92 29.15
N LEU A 6 6.24 3.68 28.64
CA LEU A 6 7.17 2.63 29.03
C LEU A 6 8.58 2.90 28.51
N GLU A 7 8.75 3.37 27.28
CA GLU A 7 10.09 3.67 26.73
C GLU A 7 10.83 4.74 27.56
N ASN A 8 10.13 5.81 27.96
CA ASN A 8 10.69 6.84 28.85
C ASN A 8 11.11 6.24 30.19
N PHE A 9 10.25 5.40 30.79
CA PHE A 9 10.58 4.69 32.03
C PHE A 9 11.81 3.79 31.89
N LEU A 10 11.92 3.05 30.78
CA LEU A 10 13.06 2.16 30.53
C LEU A 10 14.38 2.93 30.40
N LEU A 11 14.34 4.11 29.78
CA LEU A 11 15.48 5.02 29.66
C LEU A 11 15.86 5.62 31.02
N GLU A 12 14.90 6.22 31.72
CA GLU A 12 15.12 6.88 33.03
C GLU A 12 15.65 5.91 34.09
N ARG A 13 15.13 4.67 34.12
CA ARG A 13 15.55 3.63 35.06
C ARG A 13 16.72 2.77 34.58
N LYS A 14 17.30 3.08 33.41
CA LYS A 14 18.45 2.38 32.83
C LYS A 14 18.23 0.87 32.68
N HIS A 15 17.02 0.47 32.26
CA HIS A 15 16.69 -0.93 31.99
C HIS A 15 17.07 -1.39 30.57
N LEU A 16 17.43 -0.45 29.69
CA LEU A 16 17.93 -0.76 28.35
C LEU A 16 19.41 -1.16 28.41
N GLN A 17 19.73 -2.28 27.80
CA GLN A 17 21.11 -2.79 27.69
C GLN A 17 21.51 -2.85 26.23
N THR A 18 22.70 -2.36 25.90
CA THR A 18 23.23 -2.33 24.53
C THR A 18 24.44 -3.26 24.43
N PHE A 19 24.43 -4.12 23.40
CA PHE A 19 25.55 -5.01 23.08
C PHE A 19 25.93 -4.91 21.61
N GLN A 20 27.15 -5.36 21.29
CA GLN A 20 27.56 -5.54 19.90
C GLN A 20 26.66 -6.57 19.22
N LEU A 21 26.30 -6.29 17.96
CA LEU A 21 25.42 -7.17 17.18
C LEU A 21 26.04 -8.54 16.91
N SER A 22 27.37 -8.64 16.93
CA SER A 22 28.14 -9.89 16.84
C SER A 22 27.77 -10.92 17.91
N VAL A 23 27.20 -10.50 19.05
CA VAL A 23 26.69 -11.43 20.09
C VAL A 23 25.54 -12.31 19.55
N LEU A 24 24.84 -11.86 18.51
CA LEU A 24 23.77 -12.63 17.85
C LEU A 24 24.28 -13.45 16.66
N SER A 25 25.59 -13.58 16.45
CA SER A 25 26.15 -14.35 15.32
C SER A 25 25.65 -15.79 15.31
N ASP A 26 25.49 -16.37 14.12
CA ASP A 26 25.02 -17.73 13.89
C ASP A 26 23.61 -18.00 14.43
N SER A 27 22.83 -16.93 14.65
CA SER A 27 21.45 -17.01 15.12
C SER A 27 20.43 -16.62 14.05
N ARG A 28 19.16 -16.74 14.42
CA ARG A 28 17.99 -16.42 13.61
C ARG A 28 17.22 -15.33 14.33
N LEU A 29 17.14 -14.14 13.76
CA LEU A 29 16.50 -12.98 14.37
C LEU A 29 15.09 -12.81 13.79
N GLY A 30 14.07 -12.98 14.62
CA GLY A 30 12.70 -12.64 14.25
C GLY A 30 12.51 -11.13 14.30
N ILE A 31 12.01 -10.55 13.22
CA ILE A 31 11.84 -9.11 13.06
C ILE A 31 10.35 -8.81 12.87
N ASP A 32 9.79 -8.00 13.75
CA ASP A 32 8.50 -7.35 13.51
C ASP A 32 8.67 -6.37 12.34
N ALA A 33 8.17 -6.75 11.17
CA ALA A 33 8.37 -6.00 9.94
C ALA A 33 7.74 -4.60 10.02
N SER A 34 6.60 -4.48 10.70
CA SER A 34 5.92 -3.20 10.87
C SER A 34 6.70 -2.26 11.77
N TYR A 35 7.27 -2.78 12.85
CA TYR A 35 8.15 -1.99 13.71
C TYR A 35 9.42 -1.57 12.97
N TYR A 36 10.09 -2.49 12.28
CA TYR A 36 11.30 -2.21 11.50
C TYR A 36 11.06 -1.13 10.43
N LEU A 37 10.01 -1.26 9.62
CA LEU A 37 9.70 -0.28 8.57
C LEU A 37 9.36 1.08 9.18
N GLN A 38 8.62 1.12 10.29
CA GLN A 38 8.33 2.36 10.99
C GLN A 38 9.62 3.07 11.45
N GLN A 39 10.59 2.33 12.01
CA GLN A 39 11.87 2.90 12.40
C GLN A 39 12.62 3.51 11.22
N LEU A 40 12.55 2.89 10.04
CA LEU A 40 13.20 3.43 8.84
C LEU A 40 12.49 4.67 8.28
N THR A 41 11.16 4.73 8.34
CA THR A 41 10.39 5.84 7.77
C THR A 41 10.28 7.05 8.69
N ASP A 42 10.32 6.84 10.01
CA ASP A 42 10.05 7.92 10.97
C ASP A 42 11.35 8.55 11.51
N ASN A 43 12.49 7.85 11.43
CA ASN A 43 13.75 8.28 12.05
C ASN A 43 14.87 8.59 11.02
N PRO A 44 15.73 9.59 11.30
CA PRO A 44 16.97 9.80 10.56
C PRO A 44 17.92 8.58 10.62
N PRO A 45 18.82 8.39 9.63
CA PRO A 45 18.99 9.19 8.42
C PRO A 45 18.09 8.76 7.25
N SER A 46 17.21 7.76 7.44
CA SER A 46 16.41 7.17 6.35
C SER A 46 15.06 7.85 6.10
N ARG A 47 14.56 8.67 7.03
CA ARG A 47 13.36 9.48 6.84
C ARG A 47 13.54 10.46 5.68
N GLU A 48 12.55 10.51 4.80
CA GLU A 48 12.49 11.47 3.69
C GLU A 48 11.55 12.63 4.01
N PRO A 49 12.05 13.88 4.09
CA PRO A 49 11.28 15.01 4.64
C PRO A 49 10.15 15.49 3.72
N LEU A 50 10.31 15.38 2.40
CA LEU A 50 9.37 15.93 1.41
C LEU A 50 8.37 14.91 0.87
N LEU A 51 8.32 13.70 1.44
CA LEU A 51 7.48 12.61 0.93
C LEU A 51 5.98 12.96 0.96
N ALA A 52 5.55 13.75 1.94
CA ALA A 52 4.18 14.27 2.02
C ALA A 52 3.84 15.28 0.91
N ALA A 53 4.84 15.92 0.30
CA ALA A 53 4.68 16.90 -0.78
C ALA A 53 4.88 16.31 -2.18
N THR A 54 5.63 15.20 -2.29
CA THR A 54 5.90 14.53 -3.58
C THR A 54 5.00 13.33 -3.85
N GLY A 55 4.47 12.69 -2.80
CA GLY A 55 3.83 11.39 -2.91
C GLY A 55 4.80 10.28 -3.34
N GLY A 56 4.24 9.13 -3.73
CA GLY A 56 5.00 7.92 -4.10
C GLY A 56 5.61 7.17 -2.91
N LEU A 57 6.52 6.25 -3.21
CA LEU A 57 7.28 5.47 -2.22
C LEU A 57 8.59 6.21 -1.86
N PRO A 58 9.13 6.03 -0.64
CA PRO A 58 10.44 6.59 -0.28
C PRO A 58 11.53 6.08 -1.24
N LEU A 59 12.31 7.01 -1.81
CA LEU A 59 13.29 6.77 -2.86
C LEU A 59 14.54 6.00 -2.37
N ALA A 60 14.96 6.20 -1.12
CA ALA A 60 16.16 5.61 -0.55
C ALA A 60 15.89 4.30 0.22
N LEU A 61 14.63 3.98 0.53
CA LEU A 61 14.26 2.87 1.41
C LEU A 61 14.76 1.50 0.91
N THR A 62 14.73 1.26 -0.41
CA THR A 62 15.26 0.00 -0.98
C THR A 62 16.74 -0.17 -0.66
N GLN A 63 17.57 0.85 -0.93
CA GLN A 63 19.01 0.77 -0.67
C GLN A 63 19.30 0.59 0.82
N ARG A 64 18.51 1.25 1.69
CA ARG A 64 18.65 1.13 3.14
C ARG A 64 18.37 -0.28 3.63
N ILE A 65 17.24 -0.89 3.23
CA ILE A 65 16.89 -2.26 3.60
C ILE A 65 17.97 -3.23 3.11
N GLU A 66 18.45 -3.07 1.87
CA GLU A 66 19.53 -3.92 1.37
C GLU A 66 20.85 -3.76 2.14
N ALA A 67 21.17 -2.56 2.61
CA ALA A 67 22.34 -2.31 3.44
C ALA A 67 22.21 -3.01 4.80
N ASP A 68 21.06 -2.88 5.45
CA ASP A 68 20.76 -3.55 6.70
C ASP A 68 20.87 -5.08 6.56
N LEU A 69 20.29 -5.66 5.50
CA LEU A 69 20.38 -7.09 5.21
C LEU A 69 21.82 -7.55 4.98
N ARG A 70 22.64 -6.77 4.28
CA ARG A 70 24.08 -7.06 4.10
C ARG A 70 24.84 -7.04 5.43
N THR A 71 24.50 -6.12 6.33
CA THR A 71 25.11 -6.08 7.67
C THR A 71 24.78 -7.33 8.48
N LEU A 72 23.52 -7.76 8.46
CA LEU A 72 23.09 -9.00 9.13
C LEU A 72 23.77 -10.24 8.53
N GLU A 73 23.84 -10.32 7.20
CA GLU A 73 24.52 -11.39 6.47
C GLU A 73 26.00 -11.50 6.83
N LYS A 74 26.73 -10.38 6.88
CA LYS A 74 28.15 -10.33 7.29
C LYS A 74 28.39 -10.88 8.70
N LEU A 75 27.44 -10.71 9.60
CA LEU A 75 27.48 -11.22 10.97
C LEU A 75 26.88 -12.63 11.11
N ARG A 76 26.51 -13.28 9.98
CA ARG A 76 25.86 -14.59 9.96
C ARG A 76 24.57 -14.63 10.78
N ILE A 77 23.83 -13.52 10.80
CA ILE A 77 22.52 -13.41 11.43
C ILE A 77 21.47 -13.60 10.33
N LYS A 78 20.62 -14.62 10.48
CA LYS A 78 19.56 -14.88 9.51
C LYS A 78 18.27 -14.16 9.92
N PRO A 79 17.83 -13.11 9.20
CA PRO A 79 16.58 -12.43 9.53
C PRO A 79 15.36 -13.25 9.10
N VAL A 80 14.31 -13.23 9.92
CA VAL A 80 12.98 -13.78 9.61
C VAL A 80 11.95 -12.69 9.88
N PHE A 81 11.37 -12.13 8.83
CA PHE A 81 10.41 -11.03 8.96
C PHE A 81 8.99 -11.54 9.16
N VAL A 82 8.28 -10.96 10.13
CA VAL A 82 6.86 -11.24 10.36
C VAL A 82 6.06 -9.97 10.13
N PHE A 83 5.21 -10.00 9.10
CA PHE A 83 4.26 -8.93 8.80
C PHE A 83 2.93 -9.17 9.53
N PRO A 84 2.22 -8.13 10.01
CA PRO A 84 0.86 -8.30 10.52
C PRO A 84 -0.12 -8.55 9.38
N GLY A 85 -1.15 -9.37 9.59
CA GLY A 85 -2.21 -9.63 8.61
C GLY A 85 -3.45 -8.78 8.85
N LEU A 86 -4.56 -9.45 9.18
CA LEU A 86 -5.84 -8.80 9.41
C LEU A 86 -5.84 -7.96 10.70
N THR A 87 -6.69 -6.94 10.72
CA THR A 87 -6.89 -6.12 11.91
C THR A 87 -7.90 -6.79 12.84
N PRO A 88 -7.59 -6.98 14.14
CA PRO A 88 -8.59 -7.40 15.13
C PRO A 88 -9.79 -6.42 15.18
N ASN A 89 -10.97 -6.90 15.58
CA ASN A 89 -12.20 -6.10 15.58
C ASN A 89 -12.08 -4.93 16.57
N ARG A 90 -12.11 -3.70 16.05
CA ARG A 90 -12.13 -2.46 16.86
C ARG A 90 -13.58 -1.96 16.96
N ARG A 91 -14.18 -2.04 18.15
CA ARG A 91 -15.54 -1.47 18.42
C ARG A 91 -15.48 -0.02 18.88
N TRP A 92 -14.33 0.44 19.37
CA TRP A 92 -14.11 1.85 19.70
C TRP A 92 -13.86 2.65 18.42
N LYS A 93 -14.57 3.77 18.25
CA LYS A 93 -14.24 4.75 17.21
C LYS A 93 -12.95 5.44 17.60
N ALA A 94 -11.83 5.06 16.99
CA ALA A 94 -10.59 5.81 17.13
C ALA A 94 -10.84 7.29 16.81
N ASN A 95 -10.09 8.20 17.46
CA ASN A 95 -10.09 9.65 17.15
C ASN A 95 -9.50 9.95 15.75
N ALA A 96 -9.65 9.04 14.79
CA ALA A 96 -9.22 9.19 13.40
C ALA A 96 -9.68 10.53 12.79
N PRO A 97 -10.89 11.07 13.06
CA PRO A 97 -11.25 12.41 12.60
C PRO A 97 -10.31 13.51 13.12
N THR A 98 -9.88 13.44 14.39
CA THR A 98 -8.96 14.41 14.99
C THR A 98 -7.56 14.29 14.39
N GLU A 99 -7.02 13.07 14.28
CA GLU A 99 -5.69 12.83 13.69
C GLU A 99 -5.65 13.24 12.21
N HIS A 100 -6.72 12.96 11.45
CA HIS A 100 -6.86 13.42 10.07
C HIS A 100 -6.90 14.94 9.98
N ASN A 101 -7.64 15.61 10.87
CA ASN A 101 -7.74 17.07 10.90
C ASN A 101 -6.39 17.74 11.24
N ASP A 102 -5.66 17.20 12.21
CA ASP A 102 -4.32 17.68 12.57
C ASP A 102 -3.35 17.51 11.41
N ALA A 103 -3.31 16.33 10.77
CA ALA A 103 -2.47 16.09 9.59
C ALA A 103 -2.82 17.02 8.42
N CYS A 104 -4.12 17.27 8.18
CA CYS A 104 -4.58 18.21 7.16
C CYS A 104 -4.15 19.66 7.47
N ARG A 105 -4.25 20.08 8.74
CA ARG A 105 -3.77 21.40 9.19
C ARG A 105 -2.27 21.54 8.93
N ASP A 106 -1.47 20.59 9.39
CA ASP A 106 -0.02 20.66 9.29
C ASP A 106 0.43 20.72 7.81
N ARG A 107 -0.21 19.93 6.92
CA ARG A 107 0.05 20.00 5.46
C ARG A 107 -0.37 21.32 4.83
N ARG A 108 -1.50 21.90 5.24
CA ARG A 108 -1.95 23.21 4.74
C ARG A 108 -0.95 24.30 5.14
N ASP A 109 -0.50 24.28 6.38
CA ASP A 109 0.46 25.24 6.91
C ASP A 109 1.84 25.06 6.23
N ALA A 110 2.24 23.81 5.92
CA ALA A 110 3.44 23.51 5.15
C ALA A 110 3.40 24.14 3.75
N TRP A 111 2.29 23.95 3.02
CA TRP A 111 2.10 24.57 1.70
C TRP A 111 2.09 26.09 1.76
N ALA A 112 1.42 26.69 2.75
CA ALA A 112 1.40 28.14 2.91
C ALA A 112 2.81 28.72 3.14
N LYS A 113 3.65 28.04 3.92
CA LYS A 113 5.05 28.44 4.11
C LYS A 113 5.89 28.25 2.85
N TYR A 114 5.70 27.15 2.14
CA TYR A 114 6.40 26.91 0.87
C TYR A 114 6.06 28.00 -0.17
N GLU A 115 4.78 28.33 -0.29
CA GLU A 115 4.27 29.38 -1.19
C GLU A 115 4.75 30.78 -0.79
N ALA A 116 5.08 31.00 0.48
CA ALA A 116 5.69 32.23 0.98
C ALA A 116 7.23 32.26 0.87
N GLY A 117 7.86 31.25 0.26
CA GLY A 117 9.32 31.15 0.11
C GLY A 117 10.06 30.71 1.39
N GLN A 118 9.34 30.22 2.40
CA GLN A 118 9.92 29.75 3.69
C GLN A 118 10.21 28.25 3.64
N GLU A 119 11.13 27.83 2.76
CA GLU A 119 11.38 26.41 2.44
C GLU A 119 11.77 25.54 3.64
N ASP A 120 12.69 26.00 4.50
CA ASP A 120 13.11 25.26 5.69
C ASP A 120 11.95 25.02 6.67
N ALA A 121 11.11 26.04 6.86
CA ALA A 121 9.98 25.98 7.76
C ALA A 121 8.83 25.14 7.20
N ALA A 122 8.68 25.10 5.87
CA ALA A 122 7.77 24.19 5.18
C ALA A 122 8.25 22.74 5.28
N THR A 123 9.55 22.49 5.04
CA THR A 123 10.16 21.16 5.11
C THR A 123 9.96 20.53 6.48
N LYS A 124 10.18 21.28 7.58
CA LYS A 124 9.90 20.81 8.94
C LYS A 124 8.44 20.41 9.19
N LEU A 125 7.48 21.05 8.51
CA LEU A 125 6.06 20.69 8.61
C LEU A 125 5.73 19.47 7.74
N PHE A 126 6.28 19.39 6.53
CA PHE A 126 6.15 18.21 5.66
C PHE A 126 6.80 16.96 6.25
N GLU A 127 7.87 17.13 7.02
CA GLU A 127 8.57 16.06 7.71
C GLU A 127 7.64 15.24 8.60
N GLY A 128 6.56 15.84 9.14
CA GLY A 128 5.59 15.23 10.04
C GLY A 128 5.06 13.84 9.61
N ARG A 129 4.25 13.20 10.46
CA ARG A 129 3.91 11.77 10.32
C ARG A 129 3.52 11.38 8.89
N SER A 130 4.31 10.50 8.29
CA SER A 130 4.06 9.96 6.96
C SER A 130 2.74 9.16 6.97
N SER A 131 1.82 9.47 6.05
CA SER A 131 0.46 8.90 6.03
C SER A 131 0.38 7.58 5.24
N PHE A 132 1.35 6.67 5.41
CA PHE A 132 1.31 5.36 4.77
C PHE A 132 0.54 4.36 5.61
N ALA A 133 -0.33 3.59 4.96
CA ALA A 133 -0.69 2.31 5.52
C ALA A 133 0.52 1.38 5.38
N GLN A 134 0.82 0.58 6.40
CA GLN A 134 2.06 -0.23 6.41
C GLN A 134 2.16 -1.17 5.20
N TRP A 135 1.03 -1.69 4.71
CA TRP A 135 0.97 -2.55 3.52
C TRP A 135 1.27 -1.84 2.19
N ASP A 136 1.31 -0.51 2.17
CA ASP A 136 1.71 0.25 0.97
C ASP A 136 3.17 -0.01 0.59
N LEU A 137 4.03 -0.30 1.58
CA LEU A 137 5.45 -0.56 1.37
C LEU A 137 5.77 -2.03 1.05
N TRP A 138 4.85 -2.95 1.33
CA TRP A 138 5.15 -4.38 1.34
C TRP A 138 5.63 -4.89 -0.01
N ARG A 139 5.05 -4.44 -1.12
CA ARG A 139 5.43 -4.95 -2.46
C ARG A 139 6.90 -4.66 -2.78
N MET A 140 7.35 -3.45 -2.47
CA MET A 140 8.76 -3.07 -2.61
C MET A 140 9.65 -3.92 -1.71
N VAL A 141 9.26 -4.13 -0.45
CA VAL A 141 10.03 -4.91 0.53
C VAL A 141 10.08 -6.40 0.15
N LEU A 142 8.95 -7.01 -0.21
CA LEU A 142 8.86 -8.42 -0.58
C LEU A 142 9.61 -8.71 -1.89
N ARG A 143 9.71 -7.74 -2.81
CA ARG A 143 10.60 -7.84 -3.97
C ARG A 143 12.07 -7.96 -3.55
N ILE A 144 12.53 -7.12 -2.62
CA ILE A 144 13.89 -7.22 -2.07
C ILE A 144 14.08 -8.60 -1.44
N PHE A 145 13.11 -9.05 -0.64
CA PHE A 145 13.19 -10.34 0.03
C PHE A 145 13.28 -11.50 -0.96
N ARG A 146 12.52 -11.42 -2.06
CA ARG A 146 12.60 -12.41 -3.13
C ARG A 146 13.95 -12.45 -3.83
N HIS A 147 14.55 -11.29 -4.11
CA HIS A 147 15.87 -11.21 -4.75
C HIS A 147 17.02 -11.65 -3.83
N ARG A 148 16.87 -11.41 -2.53
CA ARG A 148 17.88 -11.71 -1.50
C ARG A 148 17.63 -13.03 -0.75
N ASN A 149 16.60 -13.80 -1.12
CA ASN A 149 16.14 -15.01 -0.41
C ASN A 149 15.94 -14.80 1.10
N VAL A 150 15.34 -13.66 1.49
CA VAL A 150 15.00 -13.36 2.89
C VAL A 150 13.73 -14.09 3.27
N GLU A 151 13.75 -14.77 4.43
CA GLU A 151 12.58 -15.46 4.95
C GLU A 151 11.57 -14.47 5.54
N PHE A 152 10.29 -14.66 5.20
CA PHE A 152 9.20 -13.91 5.80
C PHE A 152 7.93 -14.76 5.94
N ILE A 153 7.00 -14.26 6.76
CA ILE A 153 5.62 -14.75 6.86
C ILE A 153 4.68 -13.59 7.18
N VAL A 154 3.47 -13.61 6.65
CA VAL A 154 2.38 -12.72 7.11
C VAL A 154 1.56 -13.46 8.16
N ALA A 155 1.50 -12.92 9.38
CA ALA A 155 0.70 -13.46 10.48
C ALA A 155 -0.80 -13.34 10.14
N PRO A 156 -1.69 -14.17 10.72
CA PRO A 156 -3.14 -14.00 10.52
C PRO A 156 -3.65 -12.65 11.01
N TYR A 157 -3.11 -12.16 12.14
CA TYR A 157 -3.45 -10.87 12.73
C TYR A 157 -2.18 -10.12 13.17
N VAL A 158 -1.81 -10.20 14.45
CA VAL A 158 -0.67 -9.44 15.00
C VAL A 158 0.66 -10.17 14.81
N ALA A 159 1.69 -9.45 14.41
CA ALA A 159 3.03 -10.01 14.18
C ALA A 159 3.67 -10.57 15.46
N TRP A 160 3.43 -9.94 16.61
CA TRP A 160 4.07 -10.31 17.88
C TRP A 160 3.74 -11.74 18.31
N ALA A 161 2.46 -12.12 18.23
CA ALA A 161 2.04 -13.48 18.58
C ALA A 161 2.70 -14.53 17.68
N GLN A 162 2.78 -14.25 16.38
CA GLN A 162 3.42 -15.13 15.43
C GLN A 162 4.94 -15.23 15.69
N LEU A 163 5.63 -14.13 16.00
CA LEU A 163 7.04 -14.14 16.42
C LEU A 163 7.25 -15.01 17.67
N ILE A 164 6.38 -14.87 18.66
CA ILE A 164 6.45 -15.68 19.90
C ILE A 164 6.24 -17.16 19.59
N TYR A 165 5.27 -17.50 18.74
CA TYR A 165 5.09 -18.87 18.26
C TYR A 165 6.37 -19.41 17.61
N LEU A 166 6.97 -18.65 16.68
CA LEU A 166 8.18 -19.06 15.98
C LEU A 166 9.37 -19.26 16.94
N GLN A 167 9.48 -18.42 17.97
CA GLN A 167 10.54 -18.52 18.99
C GLN A 167 10.35 -19.75 19.90
N ARG A 168 9.11 -20.04 20.29
CA ARG A 168 8.76 -21.12 21.23
C ARG A 168 8.57 -22.48 20.59
N HIS A 169 8.41 -22.51 19.26
CA HIS A 169 8.25 -23.75 18.54
C HIS A 169 9.42 -24.71 18.84
N PRO A 170 9.20 -26.03 18.95
CA PRO A 170 10.27 -26.99 19.26
C PRO A 170 11.48 -26.94 18.30
N LYS A 171 11.25 -26.55 17.04
CA LYS A 171 12.31 -26.33 16.04
C LYS A 171 13.05 -24.99 16.17
N GLN A 172 12.64 -24.12 17.09
CA GLN A 172 13.19 -22.78 17.33
C GLN A 172 13.42 -22.00 16.02
N TYR A 173 12.33 -21.71 15.30
CA TYR A 173 12.42 -21.04 13.99
C TYR A 173 13.09 -19.66 14.07
N ILE A 174 13.09 -19.04 15.25
CA ILE A 174 13.89 -17.86 15.59
C ILE A 174 14.44 -18.01 17.02
N HIS A 175 15.51 -17.27 17.34
CA HIS A 175 16.18 -17.30 18.65
C HIS A 175 15.90 -16.03 19.47
N ALA A 176 15.84 -14.87 18.81
CA ALA A 176 15.57 -13.58 19.43
C ALA A 176 14.49 -12.82 18.64
N ILE A 177 13.82 -11.88 19.30
CA ILE A 177 12.79 -11.03 18.70
C ILE A 177 13.28 -9.58 18.74
N TYR A 178 13.26 -8.92 17.58
CA TYR A 178 13.34 -7.49 17.42
C TYR A 178 11.96 -6.93 17.08
N GLY A 179 11.43 -6.05 17.92
CA GLY A 179 10.09 -5.52 17.73
C GLY A 179 9.65 -4.54 18.81
N SER A 180 8.38 -4.17 18.75
CA SER A 180 7.78 -3.20 19.68
C SER A 180 7.61 -3.79 21.08
N THR A 181 7.62 -2.92 22.11
CA THR A 181 7.40 -3.28 23.52
C THR A 181 6.06 -3.96 23.77
N ASP A 182 5.10 -3.85 22.85
CA ASP A 182 3.85 -4.60 22.87
C ASP A 182 4.06 -6.14 22.88
N THR A 183 5.23 -6.62 22.42
CA THR A 183 5.61 -8.04 22.54
C THR A 183 5.73 -8.50 24.01
N LEU A 184 6.05 -7.57 24.93
CA LEU A 184 6.18 -7.85 26.38
C LEU A 184 4.82 -8.10 27.05
N LEU A 185 3.70 -7.81 26.38
CA LEU A 185 2.34 -8.10 26.87
C LEU A 185 2.11 -9.60 27.06
N TYR A 186 2.85 -10.45 26.35
CA TYR A 186 2.65 -11.89 26.38
C TYR A 186 3.37 -12.53 27.57
N PRO A 187 2.75 -13.54 28.21
CA PRO A 187 3.37 -14.26 29.30
C PRO A 187 4.56 -15.07 28.80
N GLY A 188 5.65 -15.13 29.58
CA GLY A 188 6.86 -15.89 29.25
C GLY A 188 7.78 -15.28 28.19
N VAL A 189 7.60 -14.00 27.84
CA VAL A 189 8.56 -13.23 27.03
C VAL A 189 9.45 -12.45 27.97
N ASP A 190 10.73 -12.82 28.11
CA ASP A 190 11.66 -12.09 28.97
C ASP A 190 12.49 -11.05 28.20
N LYS A 191 13.25 -11.47 27.18
CA LYS A 191 14.16 -10.57 26.45
C LYS A 191 13.55 -10.13 25.13
N LEU A 192 13.54 -8.81 24.91
CA LEU A 192 13.09 -8.19 23.66
C LEU A 192 14.12 -7.18 23.18
N ILE A 193 14.56 -7.31 21.93
CA ILE A 193 15.38 -6.30 21.27
C ILE A 193 14.45 -5.17 20.81
N THR A 194 14.72 -3.95 21.25
CA THR A 194 13.92 -2.75 20.93
C THR A 194 14.67 -1.79 20.01
N GLY A 195 15.98 -1.94 19.84
CA GLY A 195 16.77 -1.10 18.93
C GLY A 195 17.82 -1.90 18.18
N LEU A 196 18.04 -1.54 16.92
CA LEU A 196 19.14 -2.01 16.08
C LEU A 196 19.84 -0.80 15.46
N ASP A 197 21.15 -0.69 15.67
CA ASP A 197 21.99 0.23 14.93
C ASP A 197 22.87 -0.57 13.96
N LEU A 198 22.39 -0.68 12.73
CA LEU A 198 23.05 -1.41 11.65
C LEU A 198 23.97 -0.52 10.79
N ALA A 199 23.90 0.80 10.99
CA ALA A 199 24.63 1.78 10.20
C ALA A 199 25.95 2.20 10.87
N ALA A 200 26.06 2.03 12.19
CA ALA A 200 27.31 2.26 12.91
C ALA A 200 28.47 1.38 12.40
N ALA A 201 29.69 1.92 12.51
CA ALA A 201 30.92 1.20 12.16
C ALA A 201 31.08 -0.12 12.95
N SER A 202 30.61 -0.14 14.19
CA SER A 202 30.43 -1.35 14.99
C SER A 202 28.93 -1.52 15.28
N PRO A 203 28.20 -2.34 14.49
CA PRO A 203 26.77 -2.52 14.67
C PRO A 203 26.39 -2.99 16.08
N THR A 204 25.30 -2.45 16.62
CA THR A 204 24.82 -2.78 17.98
C THR A 204 23.34 -3.09 18.01
N PHE A 205 22.89 -3.71 19.09
CA PHE A 205 21.47 -3.84 19.42
C PHE A 205 21.21 -3.46 20.87
N THR A 206 20.00 -2.97 21.13
CA THR A 206 19.51 -2.60 22.45
C THR A 206 18.34 -3.51 22.81
N PHE A 207 18.35 -4.08 24.00
CA PHE A 207 17.29 -4.96 24.49
C PHE A 207 16.86 -4.62 25.93
N VAL A 208 15.69 -5.12 26.29
CA VAL A 208 15.10 -5.02 27.63
C VAL A 208 14.81 -6.41 28.19
N SER A 209 14.95 -6.58 29.51
CA SER A 209 14.47 -7.76 30.25
C SER A 209 13.17 -7.42 30.97
N LYS A 210 12.09 -8.12 30.62
CA LYS A 210 10.79 -8.03 31.30
C LYS A 210 10.93 -8.35 32.78
N ARG A 211 11.72 -9.38 33.13
CA ARG A 211 11.94 -9.76 34.54
C ARG A 211 12.50 -8.60 35.37
N ALA A 212 13.43 -7.81 34.82
CA ALA A 212 13.96 -6.63 35.51
C ALA A 212 12.87 -5.55 35.72
N VAL A 213 12.05 -5.30 34.69
CA VAL A 213 10.92 -4.36 34.77
C VAL A 213 9.89 -4.80 35.82
N LEU A 214 9.54 -6.10 35.85
CA LEU A 214 8.61 -6.65 36.83
C LEU A 214 9.13 -6.53 38.27
N GLY A 215 10.44 -6.76 38.46
CA GLY A 215 11.11 -6.60 39.75
C GLY A 215 11.08 -5.15 40.25
N GLU A 216 11.44 -4.19 39.38
CA GLU A 216 11.41 -2.76 39.71
C GLU A 216 9.99 -2.26 40.01
N LEU A 217 9.02 -2.65 39.18
CA LEU A 217 7.62 -2.30 39.39
C LEU A 217 6.98 -3.08 40.53
N ALA A 218 7.60 -4.16 41.03
CA ALA A 218 7.06 -5.11 42.01
C ALA A 218 5.64 -5.59 41.65
N VAL A 219 5.48 -6.13 40.43
CA VAL A 219 4.21 -6.64 39.89
C VAL A 219 4.39 -8.01 39.23
N SER A 220 3.30 -8.79 39.14
CA SER A 220 3.28 -10.05 38.38
C SER A 220 3.18 -9.81 36.86
N GLU A 221 3.40 -10.85 36.04
CA GLU A 221 3.19 -10.75 34.58
C GLU A 221 1.74 -10.35 34.23
N ASP A 222 0.77 -10.87 34.98
CA ASP A 222 -0.65 -10.56 34.78
C ASP A 222 -0.97 -9.13 35.14
N GLN A 223 -0.42 -8.63 36.24
CA GLN A 223 -0.55 -7.22 36.60
C GLN A 223 0.16 -6.31 35.59
N PHE A 224 1.30 -6.73 35.03
CA PHE A 224 1.99 -5.97 33.99
C PHE A 224 1.19 -5.89 32.69
N LEU A 225 0.57 -6.99 32.26
CA LEU A 225 -0.37 -6.98 31.13
C LEU A 225 -1.51 -5.99 31.39
N ASP A 226 -2.13 -6.08 32.56
CA ASP A 226 -3.22 -5.19 32.96
C ASP A 226 -2.76 -3.71 32.95
N ILE A 227 -1.60 -3.39 33.55
CA ILE A 227 -1.00 -2.05 33.55
C ILE A 227 -0.75 -1.55 32.13
N ALA A 228 -0.14 -2.37 31.27
CA ALA A 228 0.19 -1.95 29.92
C ALA A 228 -1.04 -1.69 29.04
N ILE A 229 -2.14 -2.44 29.25
CA ILE A 229 -3.43 -2.15 28.61
C ILE A 229 -3.98 -0.81 29.10
N LEU A 230 -3.92 -0.55 30.41
CA LEU A 230 -4.45 0.67 31.05
C LEU A 230 -3.63 1.92 30.73
N VAL A 231 -2.32 1.83 30.60
CA VAL A 231 -1.50 2.96 30.14
C VAL A 231 -1.71 3.22 28.64
N GLY A 232 -2.07 2.17 27.89
CA GLY A 232 -2.47 2.23 26.50
C GLY A 232 -1.33 1.94 25.52
N PHE A 233 -1.71 1.41 24.37
CA PHE A 233 -0.84 1.07 23.24
C PHE A 233 -1.65 1.12 21.94
N ALA A 234 -1.09 0.65 20.82
CA ALA A 234 -1.72 0.79 19.50
C ALA A 234 -3.17 0.27 19.39
N GLN A 235 -3.56 -0.73 20.19
CA GLN A 235 -4.90 -1.32 20.19
C GLN A 235 -5.76 -0.93 21.40
N SER A 236 -5.24 -0.12 22.33
CA SER A 236 -5.95 0.27 23.55
C SER A 236 -5.72 1.73 23.90
N PRO A 237 -6.77 2.58 24.00
CA PRO A 237 -6.60 3.92 24.54
C PRO A 237 -6.18 3.86 26.02
N PRO A 238 -5.50 4.91 26.52
CA PRO A 238 -5.21 5.03 27.94
C PRO A 238 -6.50 5.02 28.76
N PHE A 239 -6.42 4.48 29.97
CA PHE A 239 -7.50 4.46 30.92
C PHE A 239 -7.75 5.90 31.41
N PRO A 240 -8.96 6.46 31.21
CA PRO A 240 -9.20 7.88 31.48
C PRO A 240 -8.79 8.34 32.89
N PRO A 241 -9.06 7.58 33.97
CA PRO A 241 -8.67 7.98 35.34
C PRO A 241 -7.16 8.14 35.57
N THR A 242 -6.30 7.57 34.73
CA THR A 242 -4.83 7.65 34.87
C THR A 242 -4.15 8.39 33.72
N THR A 243 -4.90 9.12 32.89
CA THR A 243 -4.34 9.84 31.73
C THR A 243 -3.69 11.17 32.16
N HIS A 244 -2.40 11.16 32.46
CA HIS A 244 -1.59 12.35 32.80
C HIS A 244 -0.08 12.05 32.63
N GLU A 245 0.80 13.01 32.91
CA GLU A 245 2.25 12.86 32.70
C GLU A 245 2.88 11.69 33.48
N GLN A 246 2.38 11.38 34.67
CA GLN A 246 2.83 10.26 35.52
C GLN A 246 1.96 8.98 35.34
N ALA A 247 1.29 8.84 34.18
CA ALA A 247 0.31 7.77 33.92
C ALA A 247 0.79 6.37 34.30
N LEU A 248 2.05 6.02 33.99
CA LEU A 248 2.59 4.69 34.31
C LEU A 248 2.60 4.43 35.82
N LYS A 249 3.13 5.36 36.62
CA LYS A 249 3.22 5.22 38.08
C LYS A 249 1.82 5.13 38.70
N ALA A 250 0.93 6.05 38.34
CA ALA A 250 -0.44 6.07 38.85
C ALA A 250 -1.21 4.77 38.50
N THR A 251 -0.99 4.24 37.30
CA THR A 251 -1.62 2.98 36.87
C THR A 251 -1.04 1.78 37.62
N VAL A 252 0.27 1.75 37.87
CA VAL A 252 0.92 0.71 38.69
C VAL A 252 0.34 0.71 40.11
N ASP A 253 0.26 1.88 40.75
CA ASP A 253 -0.27 2.02 42.11
C ASP A 253 -1.74 1.59 42.17
N MET A 254 -2.54 1.97 41.17
CA MET A 254 -3.94 1.58 41.05
C MET A 254 -4.11 0.05 40.92
N VAL A 255 -3.35 -0.61 40.02
CA VAL A 255 -3.44 -2.06 39.84
C VAL A 255 -2.97 -2.81 41.08
N LYS A 256 -1.96 -2.31 41.80
CA LYS A 256 -1.51 -2.88 43.09
C LYS A 256 -2.55 -2.74 44.20
N TYR A 257 -3.25 -1.61 44.24
CA TYR A 257 -4.31 -1.36 45.20
C TYR A 257 -5.50 -2.31 44.97
N TYR A 258 -6.03 -2.34 43.74
CA TYR A 258 -7.17 -3.19 43.36
C TYR A 258 -6.80 -4.65 43.06
N LYS A 259 -5.51 -5.01 43.12
CA LYS A 259 -4.91 -6.34 42.85
C LYS A 259 -4.95 -6.82 41.41
N SER A 260 -5.87 -6.30 40.58
CA SER A 260 -5.96 -6.60 39.14
C SER A 260 -6.50 -5.40 38.36
N GLY A 261 -6.22 -5.35 37.06
CA GLY A 261 -6.82 -4.33 36.19
C GLY A 261 -8.33 -4.51 36.02
N PHE A 262 -8.84 -5.75 36.08
CA PHE A 262 -10.29 -5.99 36.04
C PHE A 262 -11.01 -5.33 37.24
N ALA A 263 -10.49 -5.53 38.45
CA ALA A 263 -11.04 -4.90 39.65
C ALA A 263 -10.90 -3.38 39.60
N ALA A 264 -9.76 -2.87 39.11
CA ALA A 264 -9.54 -1.44 38.94
C ALA A 264 -10.55 -0.83 37.95
N VAL A 265 -10.70 -1.39 36.75
CA VAL A 265 -11.66 -0.89 35.75
C VAL A 265 -13.10 -1.00 36.25
N SER A 266 -13.45 -2.09 36.93
CA SER A 266 -14.80 -2.29 37.50
C SER A 266 -15.13 -1.24 38.55
N ALA A 267 -14.17 -0.86 39.40
CA ALA A 267 -14.37 0.17 40.42
C ALA A 267 -14.68 1.56 39.83
N PHE A 268 -14.28 1.81 38.58
CA PHE A 268 -14.54 3.06 37.87
C PHE A 268 -15.56 2.89 36.73
N ALA A 269 -16.33 1.79 36.69
CA ALA A 269 -17.28 1.53 35.60
C ALA A 269 -18.32 2.65 35.43
N GLU A 270 -18.74 3.27 36.54
CA GLU A 270 -19.68 4.41 36.54
C GLU A 270 -19.01 5.78 36.36
N HIS A 271 -17.67 5.84 36.26
CA HIS A 271 -16.98 7.10 36.00
C HIS A 271 -17.37 7.62 34.60
N PRO A 272 -17.81 8.89 34.45
CA PRO A 272 -18.37 9.39 33.18
C PRO A 272 -17.47 9.17 31.96
N ALA A 273 -16.16 9.42 32.11
CA ALA A 273 -15.19 9.24 31.02
C ALA A 273 -14.89 7.77 30.67
N VAL A 274 -15.14 6.83 31.59
CA VAL A 274 -14.96 5.39 31.37
C VAL A 274 -16.20 4.82 30.69
N LYS A 275 -17.38 5.22 31.17
CA LYS A 275 -18.68 4.82 30.65
C LYS A 275 -18.93 5.33 29.23
N SER A 276 -18.56 6.57 28.93
CA SER A 276 -18.74 7.17 27.61
C SER A 276 -18.01 6.41 26.49
N ILE A 277 -16.95 5.68 26.84
CA ILE A 277 -16.12 4.95 25.90
C ILE A 277 -16.28 3.43 25.98
N GLY A 278 -17.16 2.94 26.86
CA GLY A 278 -17.35 1.50 27.08
C GLY A 278 -16.06 0.80 27.50
N TYR A 279 -15.21 1.45 28.30
CA TYR A 279 -13.84 0.96 28.54
C TYR A 279 -13.79 -0.42 29.18
N THR A 280 -14.77 -0.80 30.01
CA THR A 280 -14.83 -2.12 30.66
C THR A 280 -14.87 -3.26 29.65
N GLU A 281 -15.73 -3.15 28.63
CA GLU A 281 -15.81 -4.13 27.53
C GLU A 281 -14.52 -4.09 26.69
N HIS A 282 -14.03 -2.89 26.39
CA HIS A 282 -12.79 -2.70 25.64
C HIS A 282 -11.58 -3.36 26.32
N TYR A 283 -11.44 -3.17 27.63
CA TYR A 283 -10.38 -3.76 28.44
C TYR A 283 -10.44 -5.28 28.39
N ALA A 284 -11.63 -5.86 28.61
CA ALA A 284 -11.83 -7.31 28.55
C ALA A 284 -11.46 -7.88 27.17
N ARG A 285 -11.92 -7.23 26.09
CA ARG A 285 -11.61 -7.63 24.71
C ARG A 285 -10.12 -7.52 24.39
N THR A 286 -9.45 -6.45 24.84
CA THR A 286 -8.00 -6.27 24.65
C THR A 286 -7.20 -7.33 25.39
N ARG A 287 -7.58 -7.65 26.63
CA ARG A 287 -6.95 -8.71 27.42
C ARG A 287 -7.13 -10.08 26.76
N SER A 288 -8.34 -10.38 26.25
CA SER A 288 -8.63 -11.59 25.47
C SER A 288 -7.85 -11.64 24.15
N MET A 289 -7.68 -10.52 23.45
CA MET A 289 -6.88 -10.43 22.24
C MET A 289 -5.44 -10.89 22.50
N VAL A 290 -4.80 -10.40 23.57
CA VAL A 290 -3.42 -10.81 23.91
C VAL A 290 -3.37 -12.27 24.36
N ARG A 291 -4.24 -12.69 25.28
CA ARG A 291 -4.27 -14.05 25.84
C ARG A 291 -4.53 -15.14 24.79
N TYR A 292 -5.41 -14.87 23.84
CA TYR A 292 -5.87 -15.83 22.84
C TYR A 292 -5.52 -15.39 21.41
N SER A 293 -4.39 -14.70 21.24
CA SER A 293 -3.92 -14.27 19.92
C SER A 293 -3.81 -15.41 18.93
N LEU A 294 -4.37 -15.19 17.74
CA LEU A 294 -4.39 -16.18 16.68
C LEU A 294 -3.08 -16.14 15.88
N ILE A 295 -2.49 -17.32 15.70
CA ILE A 295 -1.27 -17.55 14.90
C ILE A 295 -1.55 -18.53 13.77
N LEU A 296 -0.68 -18.57 12.76
CA LEU A 296 -0.65 -19.62 11.76
C LEU A 296 0.40 -20.64 12.17
N SER A 297 -0.03 -21.89 12.40
CA SER A 297 0.87 -22.97 12.81
C SER A 297 1.68 -23.52 11.61
N ALA A 298 2.72 -24.31 11.90
CA ALA A 298 3.51 -24.99 10.88
C ALA A 298 2.69 -25.98 10.03
N GLU A 299 1.56 -26.44 10.56
CA GLU A 299 0.58 -27.30 9.90
C GLU A 299 -0.40 -26.52 9.01
N GLY A 300 -0.30 -25.18 8.98
CA GLY A 300 -1.14 -24.32 8.15
C GLY A 300 -2.52 -24.02 8.73
N VAL A 301 -2.72 -24.22 10.04
CA VAL A 301 -4.00 -23.98 10.72
C VAL A 301 -3.92 -22.68 11.52
N VAL A 302 -5.01 -21.91 11.53
CA VAL A 302 -5.13 -20.74 12.41
C VAL A 302 -5.72 -21.16 13.75
N LEU A 303 -4.95 -20.97 14.83
CA LEU A 303 -5.38 -21.29 16.19
C LEU A 303 -4.77 -20.33 17.23
N PRO A 304 -5.33 -20.26 18.45
CA PRO A 304 -4.75 -19.47 19.53
C PRO A 304 -3.33 -19.92 19.90
N LEU A 305 -2.42 -18.96 20.09
CA LEU A 305 -1.03 -19.17 20.50
C LEU A 305 -0.89 -20.08 21.71
N ALA A 306 -1.82 -19.95 22.67
CA ALA A 306 -1.84 -20.72 23.91
C ALA A 306 -2.04 -22.24 23.66
N LEU A 307 -2.73 -22.61 22.58
CA LEU A 307 -2.90 -24.01 22.16
C LEU A 307 -1.75 -24.51 21.27
N ALA A 308 -1.04 -23.59 20.60
CA ALA A 308 0.01 -23.91 19.64
C ALA A 308 1.39 -24.14 20.28
N THR A 309 1.56 -23.75 21.55
CA THR A 309 2.83 -23.86 22.27
C THR A 309 2.74 -24.96 23.32
N PRO A 310 3.78 -25.82 23.48
CA PRO A 310 3.76 -26.86 24.49
C PRO A 310 3.53 -26.23 25.86
N GLY A 311 2.52 -26.73 26.59
CA GLY A 311 2.32 -26.36 27.98
C GLY A 311 3.57 -26.63 28.80
N GLY A 312 3.91 -25.74 29.72
CA GLY A 312 4.93 -26.01 30.73
C GLY A 312 4.55 -27.20 31.62
N PRO A 313 5.39 -27.54 32.62
CA PRO A 313 5.19 -28.71 33.49
C PRO A 313 3.82 -28.78 34.21
N GLY A 314 3.05 -27.69 34.26
CA GLY A 314 1.72 -27.62 34.87
C GLY A 314 0.53 -27.87 33.94
N GLY A 315 0.77 -28.31 32.69
CA GLY A 315 -0.28 -28.41 31.67
C GLY A 315 -0.55 -27.07 30.99
N GLY A 316 -0.67 -27.09 29.66
CA GLY A 316 -1.03 -25.89 28.89
C GLY A 316 -2.54 -25.67 28.90
N PRO A 317 -3.02 -24.46 28.60
CA PRO A 317 -4.43 -24.23 28.36
C PRO A 317 -4.96 -25.18 27.29
N THR A 318 -6.13 -25.75 27.54
CA THR A 318 -6.83 -26.66 26.66
C THR A 318 -7.81 -25.89 25.78
N ALA A 319 -8.37 -26.56 24.77
CA ALA A 319 -9.43 -25.97 23.94
C ALA A 319 -10.65 -25.51 24.76
N ALA A 320 -10.91 -26.10 25.93
CA ALA A 320 -11.99 -25.71 26.82
C ALA A 320 -11.76 -24.36 27.51
N ASP A 321 -10.50 -23.91 27.60
CA ASP A 321 -10.12 -22.62 28.20
C ASP A 321 -10.22 -21.46 27.19
N VAL A 322 -10.44 -21.75 25.91
CA VAL A 322 -10.53 -20.75 24.85
C VAL A 322 -11.96 -20.24 24.71
N PRO A 323 -12.21 -18.92 24.74
CA PRO A 323 -13.52 -18.36 24.51
C PRO A 323 -14.11 -18.76 23.16
N THR A 324 -15.40 -19.09 23.12
CA THR A 324 -16.09 -19.51 21.88
C THR A 324 -16.44 -18.32 20.98
N ASP A 325 -16.42 -17.11 21.53
CA ASP A 325 -16.78 -15.84 20.89
C ASP A 325 -15.56 -15.03 20.42
N LEU A 326 -14.39 -15.66 20.22
CA LEU A 326 -13.19 -14.96 19.73
C LEU A 326 -13.38 -14.19 18.42
N HIS A 327 -14.41 -14.51 17.63
CA HIS A 327 -14.77 -13.74 16.44
C HIS A 327 -15.19 -12.30 16.76
N ASP A 328 -15.69 -12.04 17.97
CA ASP A 328 -15.96 -10.69 18.46
C ASP A 328 -14.69 -9.93 18.80
N VAL A 329 -13.58 -10.61 19.09
CA VAL A 329 -12.28 -9.97 19.37
C VAL A 329 -11.45 -9.81 18.09
N PHE A 330 -11.41 -10.86 17.26
CA PHE A 330 -10.67 -10.90 15.99
C PHE A 330 -11.61 -10.62 14.83
N THR A 331 -11.98 -11.62 14.05
CA THR A 331 -13.02 -11.52 13.01
C THR A 331 -13.76 -12.84 12.96
N HIS A 332 -14.91 -12.87 12.29
CA HIS A 332 -15.43 -14.16 11.83
C HIS A 332 -14.35 -14.91 11.04
N ARG A 333 -14.28 -16.22 11.25
CA ARG A 333 -13.19 -17.05 10.73
C ARG A 333 -13.23 -17.11 9.20
N LEU A 334 -12.12 -16.75 8.58
CA LEU A 334 -11.88 -17.06 7.17
C LEU A 334 -11.32 -18.48 7.05
N PRO A 335 -11.50 -19.16 5.89
CA PRO A 335 -10.83 -20.41 5.59
C PRO A 335 -9.32 -20.34 5.82
N ASP A 336 -8.73 -21.38 6.42
CA ASP A 336 -7.29 -21.46 6.68
C ASP A 336 -6.46 -21.33 5.39
N GLU A 337 -7.00 -21.80 4.26
CA GLU A 337 -6.40 -21.64 2.92
C GLU A 337 -6.14 -20.17 2.54
N ILE A 338 -7.03 -19.24 2.93
CA ILE A 338 -6.82 -17.80 2.68
C ILE A 338 -5.67 -17.27 3.53
N PHE A 339 -5.57 -17.71 4.79
CA PHE A 339 -4.44 -17.35 5.65
C PHE A 339 -3.13 -17.94 5.14
N PHE A 340 -3.14 -19.15 4.58
CA PHE A 340 -1.98 -19.71 3.90
C PHE A 340 -1.52 -18.83 2.74
N TYR A 341 -2.41 -18.46 1.80
CA TYR A 341 -2.04 -17.60 0.67
C TYR A 341 -1.57 -16.20 1.10
N LEU A 342 -2.21 -15.61 2.12
CA LEU A 342 -1.77 -14.35 2.73
C LEU A 342 -0.36 -14.51 3.31
N SER A 343 -0.11 -15.58 4.07
CA SER A 343 1.17 -15.83 4.76
C SER A 343 2.37 -15.94 3.82
N ARG A 344 2.11 -16.35 2.56
CA ARG A 344 3.13 -16.54 1.51
C ARG A 344 3.24 -15.36 0.54
N GLY A 345 2.54 -14.26 0.81
CA GLY A 345 2.67 -13.01 0.05
C GLY A 345 1.95 -13.00 -1.31
N LEU A 346 0.92 -13.83 -1.51
CA LEU A 346 0.11 -13.79 -2.74
C LEU A 346 -0.65 -12.45 -2.86
N LEU A 347 -1.15 -11.95 -1.73
CA LEU A 347 -1.97 -10.75 -1.64
C LEU A 347 -1.67 -9.93 -0.38
N SER A 348 -2.02 -8.65 -0.42
CA SER A 348 -2.10 -7.80 0.77
C SER A 348 -3.40 -8.05 1.56
N PRO A 349 -3.44 -7.78 2.87
CA PRO A 349 -4.62 -8.03 3.69
C PRO A 349 -5.78 -7.05 3.41
N GLN A 350 -5.56 -5.98 2.64
CA GLN A 350 -6.48 -4.84 2.52
C GLN A 350 -7.91 -5.23 2.14
N ALA A 351 -8.10 -6.07 1.12
CA ALA A 351 -9.44 -6.48 0.69
C ALA A 351 -10.13 -7.40 1.70
N LEU A 352 -9.36 -8.27 2.36
CA LEU A 352 -9.86 -9.10 3.46
C LEU A 352 -10.28 -8.24 4.65
N VAL A 353 -9.50 -7.20 4.98
CA VAL A 353 -9.84 -6.23 6.04
C VAL A 353 -11.14 -5.48 5.72
N TRP A 354 -11.39 -5.09 4.47
CA TRP A 354 -12.67 -4.47 4.08
C TRP A 354 -13.86 -5.40 4.37
N LEU A 355 -13.75 -6.66 3.96
CA LEU A 355 -14.80 -7.65 4.16
C LEU A 355 -15.02 -7.98 5.65
N THR A 356 -13.94 -8.23 6.40
CA THR A 356 -14.06 -8.64 7.81
C THR A 356 -14.50 -7.49 8.71
N SER A 357 -14.00 -6.27 8.49
CA SER A 357 -14.43 -5.08 9.23
C SER A 357 -15.84 -4.61 8.83
N GLY A 358 -16.28 -4.93 7.60
CA GLY A 358 -17.51 -4.37 7.04
C GLY A 358 -17.37 -2.90 6.65
N ALA A 359 -16.15 -2.40 6.47
CA ALA A 359 -15.88 -0.99 6.22
C ALA A 359 -14.75 -0.78 5.21
N ILE A 360 -14.92 0.18 4.30
CA ILE A 360 -13.84 0.81 3.54
C ILE A 360 -13.64 2.19 4.12
N THR A 361 -12.52 2.43 4.79
CA THR A 361 -12.19 3.76 5.33
C THR A 361 -11.23 4.48 4.37
N GLU A 362 -11.67 5.62 3.84
CA GLU A 362 -10.88 6.48 2.98
C GLU A 362 -10.39 7.69 3.79
N ALA A 363 -9.07 7.80 3.92
CA ALA A 363 -8.41 8.92 4.59
C ALA A 363 -8.22 10.11 3.62
N PRO A 364 -8.05 11.35 4.13
CA PRO A 364 -7.67 12.47 3.28
C PRO A 364 -6.34 12.17 2.56
N PRO A 365 -6.23 12.46 1.26
CA PRO A 365 -4.99 12.30 0.51
C PRO A 365 -3.96 13.37 0.92
N LEU A 366 -2.76 13.30 0.34
CA LEU A 366 -1.64 14.19 0.68
C LEU A 366 -1.88 15.66 0.32
N ASP A 367 -2.71 15.94 -0.70
CA ASP A 367 -3.15 17.30 -1.04
C ASP A 367 -4.33 17.81 -0.18
N ASN A 368 -4.75 17.03 0.83
CA ASN A 368 -5.97 17.17 1.65
C ASN A 368 -7.29 16.87 0.93
N GLY A 369 -7.28 16.66 -0.39
CA GLY A 369 -8.45 16.20 -1.15
C GLY A 369 -9.60 17.19 -1.11
N GLU A 370 -9.28 18.48 -1.21
CA GLU A 370 -10.25 19.58 -1.10
C GLU A 370 -11.19 19.63 -2.32
N THR A 371 -10.68 19.22 -3.49
CA THR A 371 -11.36 19.30 -4.79
C THR A 371 -12.61 18.40 -4.87
N THR A 372 -13.68 18.90 -5.48
CA THR A 372 -14.93 18.14 -5.66
C THR A 372 -14.75 16.96 -6.60
N GLU A 373 -13.89 17.11 -7.61
CA GLU A 373 -13.57 16.10 -8.61
C GLU A 373 -12.93 14.87 -7.97
N TYR A 374 -11.96 15.05 -7.06
CA TYR A 374 -11.33 13.92 -6.36
C TYR A 374 -12.32 13.19 -5.44
N LYS A 375 -13.12 13.93 -4.68
CA LYS A 375 -14.15 13.36 -3.77
C LYS A 375 -15.13 12.48 -4.55
N ARG A 376 -15.60 12.98 -5.70
CA ARG A 376 -16.47 12.23 -6.61
C ARG A 376 -15.75 11.01 -7.19
N PHE A 377 -14.51 11.18 -7.66
CA PHE A 377 -13.73 10.10 -8.25
C PHE A 377 -13.51 8.92 -7.30
N VAL A 378 -13.00 9.18 -6.08
CA VAL A 378 -12.69 8.11 -5.12
C VAL A 378 -13.95 7.38 -4.65
N LYS A 379 -15.07 8.11 -4.53
CA LYS A 379 -16.34 7.53 -4.14
C LYS A 379 -16.99 6.77 -5.30
N GLU A 380 -17.29 7.44 -6.40
CA GLU A 380 -18.12 6.90 -7.48
C GLU A 380 -17.35 6.00 -8.44
N VAL A 381 -16.09 6.31 -8.75
CA VAL A 381 -15.30 5.57 -9.75
C VAL A 381 -14.50 4.46 -9.10
N VAL A 382 -13.81 4.74 -7.99
CA VAL A 382 -12.91 3.77 -7.34
C VAL A 382 -13.67 2.79 -6.44
N THR A 383 -14.72 3.26 -5.74
CA THR A 383 -15.36 2.51 -4.64
C THR A 383 -16.75 1.99 -4.98
N ASP A 384 -17.73 2.88 -5.16
CA ASP A 384 -19.16 2.56 -5.22
C ASP A 384 -19.66 2.20 -6.62
N GLY A 385 -18.92 2.57 -7.66
CA GLY A 385 -19.28 2.27 -9.04
C GLY A 385 -19.52 0.78 -9.25
N GLN A 386 -20.47 0.43 -10.11
CA GLN A 386 -20.80 -0.97 -10.44
C GLN A 386 -19.60 -1.70 -11.05
N THR A 387 -18.76 -0.97 -11.77
CA THR A 387 -17.47 -1.43 -12.30
C THR A 387 -16.30 -0.88 -11.46
N GLY A 388 -16.56 -0.38 -10.26
CA GLY A 388 -15.54 0.18 -9.38
C GLY A 388 -14.62 -0.94 -8.88
N PRO A 389 -13.29 -0.78 -8.97
CA PRO A 389 -12.34 -1.86 -8.66
C PRO A 389 -12.49 -2.42 -7.23
N ARG A 390 -12.84 -1.60 -6.24
CA ARG A 390 -13.05 -2.09 -4.86
C ARG A 390 -14.33 -2.92 -4.71
N ALA A 391 -15.44 -2.48 -5.31
CA ALA A 391 -16.69 -3.25 -5.31
C ALA A 391 -16.53 -4.59 -6.04
N THR A 392 -15.86 -4.59 -7.21
CA THR A 392 -15.58 -5.82 -7.96
C THR A 392 -14.66 -6.77 -7.19
N ALA A 393 -13.63 -6.25 -6.51
CA ALA A 393 -12.77 -7.06 -5.66
C ALA A 393 -13.57 -7.73 -4.52
N LEU A 394 -14.46 -6.99 -3.84
CA LEU A 394 -15.32 -7.56 -2.81
C LEU A 394 -16.26 -8.64 -3.36
N ALA A 395 -16.82 -8.44 -4.56
CA ALA A 395 -17.69 -9.41 -5.22
C ALA A 395 -16.94 -10.72 -5.58
N LEU A 396 -15.69 -10.62 -6.07
CA LEU A 396 -14.84 -11.77 -6.34
C LEU A 396 -14.48 -12.55 -5.07
N LEU A 397 -14.21 -11.85 -3.97
CA LEU A 397 -13.93 -12.48 -2.68
C LEU A 397 -15.16 -13.20 -2.14
N SER A 398 -16.28 -12.49 -2.06
CA SER A 398 -17.49 -13.05 -1.44
C SER A 398 -18.11 -14.18 -2.26
N GLY A 399 -17.96 -14.17 -3.59
CA GLY A 399 -18.48 -15.20 -4.49
C GLY A 399 -17.82 -16.58 -4.37
N VAL A 400 -16.63 -16.67 -3.74
CA VAL A 400 -15.90 -17.95 -3.56
C VAL A 400 -15.76 -18.37 -2.10
N MET A 401 -16.40 -17.62 -1.19
CA MET A 401 -16.41 -17.91 0.24
C MET A 401 -17.76 -18.45 0.68
N HIS A 402 -17.84 -18.92 1.94
CA HIS A 402 -19.10 -19.35 2.56
C HIS A 402 -20.18 -18.26 2.45
N ALA A 403 -21.45 -18.65 2.28
CA ALA A 403 -22.59 -17.75 2.04
C ALA A 403 -22.75 -16.63 3.08
N PHE A 404 -22.27 -16.85 4.31
CA PHE A 404 -22.14 -15.82 5.34
C PHE A 404 -21.44 -14.54 4.81
N TRP A 405 -20.34 -14.70 4.07
CA TRP A 405 -19.57 -13.61 3.50
C TRP A 405 -20.25 -12.96 2.29
N GLY A 406 -21.07 -13.71 1.55
CA GLY A 406 -21.92 -13.17 0.48
C GLY A 406 -22.94 -12.14 0.97
N GLY A 407 -23.46 -12.31 2.19
CA GLY A 407 -24.41 -11.37 2.83
C GLY A 407 -23.75 -10.25 3.63
N ARG A 408 -22.42 -10.22 3.74
CA ARG A 408 -21.70 -9.24 4.59
C ARG A 408 -21.79 -7.84 3.97
N LYS A 409 -22.48 -6.93 4.66
CA LYS A 409 -22.52 -5.52 4.23
C LYS A 409 -21.17 -4.85 4.48
N VAL A 410 -20.72 -4.09 3.49
CA VAL A 410 -19.51 -3.25 3.57
C VAL A 410 -19.93 -1.81 3.31
N VAL A 411 -19.54 -0.89 4.20
CA VAL A 411 -19.90 0.54 4.14
C VAL A 411 -18.67 1.39 3.82
N GLY A 412 -18.82 2.36 2.94
CA GLY A 412 -17.78 3.36 2.67
C GLY A 412 -17.79 4.48 3.72
N PHE A 413 -16.64 4.79 4.30
CA PHE A 413 -16.42 5.91 5.21
C PHE A 413 -15.43 6.87 4.58
N PHE A 414 -15.93 7.97 4.04
CA PHE A 414 -15.11 8.98 3.37
C PHE A 414 -14.85 10.17 4.31
N TRP A 415 -13.60 10.64 4.38
CA TRP A 415 -13.21 11.74 5.27
C TRP A 415 -13.99 13.05 5.07
N PHE A 416 -14.56 13.26 3.88
CA PHE A 416 -15.33 14.45 3.52
C PHE A 416 -16.82 14.33 3.82
N GLU A 417 -17.29 13.18 4.31
CA GLU A 417 -18.69 12.96 4.68
C GLU A 417 -18.87 13.09 6.20
N GLY A 418 -19.87 13.89 6.60
CA GLY A 418 -20.20 14.04 8.01
C GLY A 418 -20.74 12.75 8.63
N PRO A 419 -20.66 12.59 9.97
CA PRO A 419 -21.22 11.45 10.68
C PRO A 419 -22.76 11.58 10.77
N GLY A 420 -23.46 11.35 9.66
CA GLY A 420 -24.91 11.34 9.57
C GLY A 420 -25.46 9.95 9.21
N PRO A 421 -26.67 9.57 9.66
CA PRO A 421 -27.28 8.30 9.28
C PRO A 421 -27.60 8.20 7.77
N HIS A 422 -27.60 9.31 7.04
CA HIS A 422 -27.86 9.36 5.59
C HIS A 422 -26.57 9.40 4.73
N SER A 423 -25.39 9.53 5.34
CA SER A 423 -24.12 9.55 4.59
C SER A 423 -23.54 8.15 4.33
N GLN A 424 -24.04 7.11 5.01
CA GLN A 424 -23.44 5.77 4.99
C GLN A 424 -24.13 4.84 3.99
N LYS A 425 -23.68 4.86 2.73
CA LYS A 425 -24.14 3.94 1.70
C LYS A 425 -23.31 2.65 1.71
N ALA A 426 -23.99 1.51 1.55
CA ALA A 426 -23.31 0.23 1.36
C ALA A 426 -22.67 0.18 -0.04
N VAL A 427 -21.44 -0.32 -0.10
CA VAL A 427 -20.71 -0.56 -1.35
C VAL A 427 -21.44 -1.64 -2.15
N GLY A 428 -21.74 -1.37 -3.42
CA GLY A 428 -22.58 -2.19 -4.30
C GLY A 428 -21.97 -3.51 -4.79
N HIS A 429 -21.17 -4.19 -3.97
CA HIS A 429 -20.50 -5.45 -4.34
C HIS A 429 -21.48 -6.63 -4.49
N GLY A 430 -22.59 -6.64 -3.73
CA GLY A 430 -23.68 -7.61 -3.88
C GLY A 430 -24.73 -7.23 -4.94
N ALA A 431 -24.55 -6.12 -5.67
CA ALA A 431 -25.49 -5.74 -6.72
C ALA A 431 -25.41 -6.72 -7.90
N ALA A 432 -26.55 -7.05 -8.52
CA ALA A 432 -26.64 -8.05 -9.58
C ALA A 432 -25.64 -7.83 -10.72
N GLN A 433 -25.45 -6.59 -11.16
CA GLN A 433 -24.50 -6.25 -12.22
C GLN A 433 -23.04 -6.47 -11.80
N THR A 434 -22.67 -6.12 -10.58
CA THR A 434 -21.31 -6.33 -10.04
C THR A 434 -21.00 -7.81 -9.89
N VAL A 435 -21.96 -8.60 -9.40
CA VAL A 435 -21.85 -10.06 -9.27
C VAL A 435 -21.75 -10.72 -10.66
N GLN A 436 -22.62 -10.32 -11.60
CA GLN A 436 -22.55 -10.81 -12.98
C GLN A 436 -21.23 -10.46 -13.68
N LEU A 437 -20.64 -9.30 -13.37
CA LEU A 437 -19.30 -8.95 -13.84
C LEU A 437 -18.24 -9.86 -13.21
N ALA A 438 -18.31 -10.09 -11.91
CA ALA A 438 -17.36 -10.95 -11.19
C ALA A 438 -17.38 -12.40 -11.69
N GLU A 439 -18.56 -12.95 -12.02
CA GLU A 439 -18.68 -14.34 -12.53
C GLU A 439 -18.05 -14.55 -13.92
N ARG A 440 -17.82 -13.48 -14.70
CA ARG A 440 -17.20 -13.61 -16.05
C ARG A 440 -15.79 -14.19 -16.01
N VAL A 441 -15.08 -14.05 -14.88
CA VAL A 441 -13.73 -14.62 -14.70
C VAL A 441 -13.71 -16.14 -14.90
N ALA A 442 -14.85 -16.82 -14.71
CA ALA A 442 -15.00 -18.25 -14.94
C ALA A 442 -14.78 -18.66 -16.42
N GLY A 443 -14.89 -17.72 -17.36
CA GLY A 443 -14.62 -17.94 -18.78
C GLY A 443 -13.13 -18.11 -19.12
N TRP A 444 -12.23 -17.78 -18.18
CA TRP A 444 -10.78 -17.79 -18.42
C TRP A 444 -10.11 -18.99 -17.76
N ASN A 445 -9.65 -19.92 -18.59
CA ASN A 445 -8.77 -21.02 -18.21
C ASN A 445 -7.88 -21.41 -19.41
N VAL A 446 -6.93 -20.53 -19.72
CA VAL A 446 -6.01 -20.66 -20.86
C VAL A 446 -4.79 -21.46 -20.43
N SER A 447 -4.53 -22.59 -21.09
CA SER A 447 -3.41 -23.46 -20.74
C SER A 447 -2.05 -22.89 -21.13
N TYR A 448 -1.00 -23.41 -20.49
CA TYR A 448 0.38 -23.04 -20.78
C TYR A 448 0.77 -23.22 -22.24
N ALA A 449 0.24 -24.23 -22.94
CA ALA A 449 0.55 -24.45 -24.36
C ALA A 449 0.16 -23.24 -25.23
N VAL A 450 -0.98 -22.61 -24.94
CA VAL A 450 -1.42 -21.39 -25.65
C VAL A 450 -0.54 -20.21 -25.27
N VAL A 451 -0.18 -20.08 -23.98
CA VAL A 451 0.70 -19.01 -23.48
C VAL A 451 2.10 -19.10 -24.10
N GLU A 452 2.67 -20.30 -24.17
CA GLU A 452 3.97 -20.59 -24.77
C GLU A 452 3.97 -20.30 -26.28
N GLU A 453 2.92 -20.71 -27.00
CA GLU A 453 2.76 -20.38 -28.41
C GLU A 453 2.70 -18.86 -28.64
N GLU A 454 2.01 -18.12 -27.76
CA GLU A 454 1.93 -16.66 -27.83
C GLU A 454 3.24 -15.97 -27.49
N LEU A 455 3.99 -16.44 -26.49
CA LEU A 455 5.35 -15.96 -26.20
C LEU A 455 6.23 -16.08 -27.45
N ARG A 456 6.19 -17.24 -28.13
CA ARG A 456 6.95 -17.47 -29.38
C ARG A 456 6.45 -16.60 -30.53
N ARG A 457 5.13 -16.52 -30.74
CA ARG A 457 4.51 -15.76 -31.85
C ARG A 457 4.80 -14.27 -31.75
N GLN A 458 4.78 -13.74 -30.53
CA GLN A 458 4.98 -12.31 -30.26
C GLN A 458 6.45 -11.95 -30.00
N ASN A 459 7.36 -12.94 -30.01
CA ASN A 459 8.75 -12.77 -29.61
C ASN A 459 8.90 -12.08 -28.24
N SER A 460 8.09 -12.52 -27.28
CA SER A 460 8.05 -11.99 -25.91
C SER A 460 8.71 -12.95 -24.94
N SER A 461 9.33 -12.40 -23.90
CA SER A 461 9.87 -13.12 -22.75
C SER A 461 9.13 -12.80 -21.44
N THR A 462 8.04 -12.04 -21.51
CA THR A 462 7.29 -11.53 -20.34
C THR A 462 5.80 -11.80 -20.49
N ILE A 463 5.15 -12.11 -19.36
CA ILE A 463 3.70 -12.20 -19.25
C ILE A 463 3.17 -10.85 -18.77
N ASP A 464 2.66 -10.04 -19.70
CA ASP A 464 2.23 -8.66 -19.43
C ASP A 464 0.97 -8.29 -20.25
N PHE A 465 0.56 -7.01 -20.19
CA PHE A 465 -0.59 -6.54 -20.94
C PHE A 465 -0.39 -6.68 -22.45
N ALA A 466 0.82 -6.41 -22.95
CA ALA A 466 1.14 -6.50 -24.38
C ALA A 466 0.92 -7.94 -24.89
N LEU A 467 1.46 -8.94 -24.19
CA LEU A 467 1.28 -10.35 -24.53
C LEU A 467 -0.21 -10.73 -24.51
N CYS A 468 -0.92 -10.37 -23.44
CA CYS A 468 -2.32 -10.75 -23.23
C CYS A 468 -3.26 -10.11 -24.26
N LEU A 469 -3.04 -8.84 -24.60
CA LEU A 469 -3.77 -8.14 -25.66
C LEU A 469 -3.40 -8.68 -27.04
N GLY A 470 -2.12 -9.01 -27.28
CA GLY A 470 -1.69 -9.64 -28.53
C GLY A 470 -2.34 -11.00 -28.76
N ALA A 471 -2.54 -11.80 -27.70
CA ALA A 471 -3.22 -13.10 -27.75
C ALA A 471 -4.73 -13.00 -28.03
N THR A 472 -5.30 -11.81 -27.98
CA THR A 472 -6.73 -11.52 -28.16
C THR A 472 -6.99 -10.50 -29.28
N ALA A 473 -5.97 -10.16 -30.05
CA ALA A 473 -5.99 -9.06 -31.03
C ALA A 473 -6.85 -9.32 -32.27
N SER A 474 -7.30 -10.55 -32.50
CA SER A 474 -8.24 -10.90 -33.56
C SER A 474 -9.21 -11.98 -33.07
N GLU A 475 -10.35 -12.13 -33.73
CA GLU A 475 -11.34 -13.16 -33.38
C GLU A 475 -10.75 -14.57 -33.40
N ARG A 476 -9.87 -14.86 -34.37
CA ARG A 476 -9.15 -16.14 -34.46
C ARG A 476 -8.24 -16.38 -33.26
N LEU A 477 -7.54 -15.34 -32.79
CA LEU A 477 -6.65 -15.45 -31.63
C LEU A 477 -7.47 -15.55 -30.33
N ALA A 478 -8.49 -14.71 -30.17
CA ALA A 478 -9.43 -14.76 -29.06
C ALA A 478 -10.15 -16.12 -28.94
N ALA A 479 -10.47 -16.78 -30.06
CA ALA A 479 -11.07 -18.11 -30.04
C ALA A 479 -10.15 -19.17 -29.39
N ARG A 480 -8.82 -19.01 -29.45
CA ARG A 480 -7.85 -19.93 -28.83
C ARG A 480 -7.78 -19.78 -27.32
N THR A 481 -8.21 -18.64 -26.77
CA THR A 481 -8.22 -18.40 -25.32
C THR A 481 -9.53 -18.82 -24.67
N LYS A 482 -10.54 -19.24 -25.44
CA LYS A 482 -11.75 -19.88 -24.93
C LYS A 482 -11.49 -21.37 -24.79
N GLY A 483 -11.62 -21.90 -23.57
CA GLY A 483 -11.53 -23.35 -23.35
C GLY A 483 -12.56 -24.08 -24.23
N LYS A 484 -12.18 -25.21 -24.83
CA LYS A 484 -13.13 -26.07 -25.54
C LYS A 484 -14.14 -26.59 -24.51
N SER A 485 -15.36 -26.08 -24.56
CA SER A 485 -16.53 -26.61 -23.87
C SER A 485 -16.94 -27.95 -24.48
N SER A 486 -16.11 -28.98 -24.26
CA SER A 486 -16.49 -30.39 -24.49
C SER A 486 -15.84 -31.29 -23.44
N GLY A 487 -16.56 -31.53 -22.35
CA GLY A 487 -16.40 -32.76 -21.55
C GLY A 487 -15.32 -32.81 -20.46
N GLY A 488 -14.56 -31.75 -20.23
CA GLY A 488 -13.66 -31.67 -19.08
C GLY A 488 -13.03 -30.30 -19.01
N THR A 489 -13.15 -29.64 -17.86
CA THR A 489 -12.26 -28.53 -17.52
C THR A 489 -10.84 -28.97 -17.85
N GLY A 490 -10.10 -28.20 -18.66
CA GLY A 490 -8.65 -28.33 -18.66
C GLY A 490 -8.20 -28.38 -17.20
N GLY A 491 -7.28 -29.30 -16.89
CA GLY A 491 -6.82 -29.49 -15.51
C GLY A 491 -6.40 -28.16 -14.87
N PRO A 492 -6.30 -28.13 -13.53
CA PRO A 492 -5.92 -26.90 -12.82
C PRO A 492 -4.61 -26.33 -13.39
N LEU A 493 -4.55 -25.02 -13.60
CA LEU A 493 -3.35 -24.31 -14.06
C LEU A 493 -2.17 -24.59 -13.13
N GLU A 494 -1.07 -25.10 -13.66
CA GLU A 494 0.05 -25.60 -12.88
C GLU A 494 1.23 -24.63 -12.87
N LYS A 495 1.60 -24.09 -14.03
CA LYS A 495 2.78 -23.22 -14.17
C LYS A 495 2.48 -21.77 -13.78
N LYS A 496 3.50 -21.09 -13.28
CA LYS A 496 3.42 -19.68 -12.89
C LYS A 496 2.91 -18.80 -14.03
N ASP A 497 3.46 -18.97 -15.23
CA ASP A 497 3.20 -18.06 -16.35
C ASP A 497 1.76 -18.15 -16.86
N GLU A 498 1.16 -19.34 -16.89
CA GLU A 498 -0.26 -19.49 -17.23
C GLU A 498 -1.18 -18.94 -16.14
N VAL A 499 -0.81 -19.07 -14.86
CA VAL A 499 -1.52 -18.44 -13.74
C VAL A 499 -1.49 -16.91 -13.90
N VAL A 500 -0.31 -16.31 -14.12
CA VAL A 500 -0.15 -14.86 -14.30
C VAL A 500 -0.95 -14.36 -15.51
N ALA A 501 -0.88 -15.05 -16.65
CA ALA A 501 -1.61 -14.67 -17.86
C ALA A 501 -3.13 -14.69 -17.65
N ASN A 502 -3.65 -15.74 -17.01
CA ASN A 502 -5.08 -15.84 -16.69
C ASN A 502 -5.54 -14.76 -15.71
N VAL A 503 -4.72 -14.38 -14.72
CA VAL A 503 -5.05 -13.25 -13.84
C VAL A 503 -5.14 -11.94 -14.63
N ILE A 504 -4.20 -11.69 -15.56
CA ILE A 504 -4.22 -10.48 -16.40
C ILE A 504 -5.44 -10.47 -17.32
N TRP A 505 -5.78 -11.57 -17.99
CA TRP A 505 -6.98 -11.62 -18.84
C TRP A 505 -8.28 -11.42 -18.05
N ARG A 506 -8.43 -12.09 -16.90
CA ARG A 506 -9.56 -11.89 -15.99
C ARG A 506 -9.66 -10.42 -15.59
N PHE A 507 -8.55 -9.80 -15.21
CA PHE A 507 -8.50 -8.38 -14.86
C PHE A 507 -8.91 -7.47 -16.03
N LEU A 508 -8.39 -7.73 -17.23
CA LEU A 508 -8.75 -6.97 -18.44
C LEU A 508 -10.25 -7.06 -18.75
N GLU A 509 -10.88 -8.22 -18.59
CA GLU A 509 -12.33 -8.36 -18.77
C GLU A 509 -13.13 -7.64 -17.67
N LEU A 510 -12.74 -7.82 -16.39
CA LEU A 510 -13.37 -7.15 -15.25
C LEU A 510 -13.35 -5.61 -15.36
N ARG A 511 -12.34 -5.09 -16.04
CA ARG A 511 -12.19 -3.65 -16.30
C ARG A 511 -12.72 -3.20 -17.65
N GLY A 512 -13.33 -4.10 -18.43
CA GLY A 512 -13.97 -3.80 -19.71
C GLY A 512 -13.00 -3.50 -20.85
N PHE A 513 -11.73 -3.87 -20.72
CA PHE A 513 -10.77 -3.87 -21.83
C PHE A 513 -11.06 -5.04 -22.77
N LEU A 514 -11.37 -6.21 -22.21
CA LEU A 514 -11.88 -7.34 -22.96
C LEU A 514 -13.38 -7.50 -22.75
N VAL A 515 -14.08 -7.96 -23.77
CA VAL A 515 -15.49 -8.38 -23.67
C VAL A 515 -15.57 -9.90 -23.50
N ASN A 516 -16.75 -10.42 -23.15
CA ASN A 516 -16.99 -11.85 -22.90
C ASN A 516 -16.62 -12.76 -24.08
N THR A 517 -16.52 -12.21 -25.29
CA THR A 517 -16.02 -12.95 -26.45
C THR A 517 -14.49 -13.04 -26.53
N HIS A 518 -13.77 -12.61 -25.48
CA HIS A 518 -12.31 -12.51 -25.39
C HIS A 518 -11.69 -11.57 -26.46
N THR A 519 -12.50 -10.70 -27.05
CA THR A 519 -12.07 -9.72 -28.05
C THR A 519 -11.90 -8.34 -27.42
N HIS A 520 -11.20 -7.45 -28.12
CA HIS A 520 -10.91 -6.11 -27.63
C HIS A 520 -12.16 -5.22 -27.62
N SER A 521 -12.33 -4.45 -26.54
CA SER A 521 -13.14 -3.24 -26.53
C SER A 521 -12.36 -2.05 -27.13
N PRO A 522 -12.97 -0.87 -27.31
CA PRO A 522 -12.25 0.33 -27.75
C PRO A 522 -11.04 0.68 -26.86
N LEU A 523 -11.14 0.46 -25.54
CA LEU A 523 -10.03 0.70 -24.61
C LEU A 523 -8.85 -0.27 -24.85
N ALA A 524 -9.14 -1.55 -25.07
CA ALA A 524 -8.09 -2.53 -25.39
C ALA A 524 -7.43 -2.25 -26.73
N ARG A 525 -8.19 -1.86 -27.76
CA ARG A 525 -7.61 -1.46 -29.05
C ARG A 525 -6.72 -0.24 -28.92
N ALA A 526 -7.17 0.79 -28.20
CA ALA A 526 -6.38 1.98 -27.91
C ALA A 526 -5.06 1.64 -27.19
N MET A 527 -5.13 0.81 -26.15
CA MET A 527 -3.94 0.34 -25.44
C MET A 527 -3.02 -0.49 -26.34
N TYR A 528 -3.57 -1.45 -27.08
CA TYR A 528 -2.81 -2.36 -27.93
C TYR A 528 -2.07 -1.61 -29.04
N THR A 529 -2.74 -0.64 -29.69
CA THR A 529 -2.12 0.22 -30.70
C THR A 529 -1.00 1.05 -30.08
N ALA A 530 -1.24 1.73 -28.96
CA ALA A 530 -0.23 2.58 -28.31
C ALA A 530 1.00 1.79 -27.81
N VAL A 531 0.80 0.63 -27.19
CA VAL A 531 1.89 -0.21 -26.67
C VAL A 531 2.83 -0.69 -27.78
N ARG A 532 2.32 -0.95 -29.00
CA ARG A 532 3.15 -1.39 -30.13
C ARG A 532 4.12 -0.31 -30.65
N HIS A 533 3.86 0.96 -30.34
CA HIS A 533 4.76 2.06 -30.68
C HIS A 533 5.79 2.35 -29.57
N ALA A 534 5.60 1.79 -28.36
CA ALA A 534 6.51 1.98 -27.23
C ALA A 534 7.72 1.04 -27.31
N LYS A 535 8.89 1.51 -26.85
CA LYS A 535 10.05 0.63 -26.66
C LYS A 535 9.84 -0.19 -25.39
N VAL A 536 10.30 -1.45 -25.36
CA VAL A 536 10.19 -2.33 -24.18
C VAL A 536 10.78 -1.67 -22.93
N ASN A 537 11.95 -1.04 -23.06
CA ASN A 537 12.66 -0.38 -21.95
C ASN A 537 11.97 0.89 -21.44
N ASP A 538 11.01 1.46 -22.17
CA ASP A 538 10.26 2.63 -21.72
C ASP A 538 9.25 2.27 -20.61
N LYS A 539 8.86 0.99 -20.49
CA LYS A 539 7.93 0.46 -19.45
C LYS A 539 6.58 1.18 -19.39
N PHE A 540 6.00 1.51 -20.55
CA PHE A 540 4.76 2.28 -20.66
C PHE A 540 3.46 1.50 -20.47
N GLN A 541 3.48 0.17 -20.31
CA GLN A 541 2.25 -0.63 -20.23
C GLN A 541 1.35 -0.23 -19.04
N ASP A 542 1.89 -0.18 -17.81
CA ASP A 542 1.15 0.25 -16.63
C ASP A 542 0.69 1.73 -16.74
N PRO A 543 1.56 2.69 -17.12
CA PRO A 543 1.15 4.07 -17.36
C PRO A 543 0.06 4.23 -18.43
N LEU A 544 0.11 3.51 -19.54
CA LEU A 544 -0.93 3.55 -20.60
C LEU A 544 -2.26 3.01 -20.09
N TYR A 545 -2.23 1.94 -19.29
CA TYR A 545 -3.44 1.41 -18.67
C TYR A 545 -4.08 2.45 -17.74
N LEU A 546 -3.28 3.04 -16.85
CA LEU A 546 -3.73 4.09 -15.92
C LEU A 546 -4.25 5.32 -16.66
N PHE A 547 -3.55 5.75 -17.71
CA PHE A 547 -3.96 6.84 -18.58
C PHE A 547 -5.37 6.62 -19.13
N LEU A 548 -5.64 5.45 -19.73
CA LEU A 548 -6.94 5.11 -20.30
C LEU A 548 -8.07 5.04 -19.25
N GLU A 549 -7.77 4.52 -18.06
CA GLU A 549 -8.72 4.53 -16.94
C GLU A 549 -9.04 5.95 -16.47
N LEU A 550 -8.05 6.85 -16.40
CA LEU A 550 -8.23 8.25 -16.00
C LEU A 550 -8.96 9.06 -17.08
N VAL A 551 -8.73 8.76 -18.36
CA VAL A 551 -9.53 9.28 -19.49
C VAL A 551 -10.99 8.83 -19.35
N ARG A 552 -11.23 7.53 -19.14
CA ARG A 552 -12.59 7.00 -18.92
C ARG A 552 -13.28 7.64 -17.71
N ALA A 553 -12.52 7.93 -16.66
CA ALA A 553 -13.04 8.58 -15.46
C ALA A 553 -13.27 10.09 -15.63
N GLY A 554 -12.84 10.68 -16.75
CA GLY A 554 -13.01 12.10 -17.04
C GLY A 554 -12.09 13.02 -16.23
N VAL A 555 -10.95 12.52 -15.75
CA VAL A 555 -10.00 13.29 -14.90
C VAL A 555 -8.65 13.53 -15.59
N MET A 556 -8.54 13.18 -16.87
CA MET A 556 -7.35 13.40 -17.70
C MET A 556 -7.55 14.59 -18.65
N HIS A 557 -7.51 15.82 -18.14
CA HIS A 557 -7.75 17.04 -18.93
C HIS A 557 -6.80 18.18 -18.52
N GLY A 558 -6.81 19.29 -19.25
CA GLY A 558 -6.00 20.49 -18.97
C GLY A 558 -6.63 21.50 -18.00
N HIS A 559 -7.91 21.33 -17.63
CA HIS A 559 -8.61 22.29 -16.77
C HIS A 559 -8.13 22.33 -15.31
N LEU A 560 -8.32 23.48 -14.67
CA LEU A 560 -8.09 23.68 -13.23
C LEU A 560 -9.08 22.85 -12.40
N TRP A 561 -8.60 22.33 -11.27
CA TRP A 561 -9.44 21.60 -10.32
C TRP A 561 -10.28 22.56 -9.48
N SER A 562 -11.61 22.35 -9.45
CA SER A 562 -12.54 23.22 -8.73
C SER A 562 -12.37 24.72 -9.08
N GLY A 563 -11.98 25.02 -10.33
CA GLY A 563 -11.76 26.38 -10.83
C GLY A 563 -10.57 27.12 -10.21
N ARG A 564 -9.66 26.41 -9.53
CA ARG A 564 -8.53 26.99 -8.80
C ARG A 564 -7.19 26.50 -9.34
N ALA A 565 -6.26 27.42 -9.52
CA ALA A 565 -4.86 27.09 -9.76
C ALA A 565 -4.13 26.83 -8.43
N PHE A 566 -3.34 25.75 -8.38
CA PHE A 566 -2.46 25.46 -7.26
C PHE A 566 -1.00 25.82 -7.61
N SER A 567 -0.17 25.92 -6.58
CA SER A 567 1.26 26.23 -6.73
C SER A 567 2.01 25.13 -7.49
N GLY A 568 3.04 25.55 -8.24
CA GLY A 568 3.87 24.65 -9.06
C GLY A 568 3.24 24.18 -10.36
N GLY A 569 2.23 24.89 -10.88
CA GLY A 569 1.72 24.77 -12.25
C GLY A 569 2.58 25.53 -13.29
N PRO A 570 2.09 25.68 -14.53
CA PRO A 570 2.73 26.45 -15.61
C PRO A 570 3.02 27.91 -15.23
N SER A 571 4.21 28.40 -15.57
CA SER A 571 4.66 29.74 -15.13
C SER A 571 4.42 30.84 -16.18
N PHE A 572 4.37 30.48 -17.46
CA PHE A 572 4.29 31.40 -18.59
C PHE A 572 3.13 31.05 -19.53
N GLY A 573 2.84 31.94 -20.49
CA GLY A 573 1.84 31.73 -21.55
C GLY A 573 0.42 32.23 -21.24
N THR A 574 -0.45 32.16 -22.24
CA THR A 574 -1.89 32.43 -22.11
C THR A 574 -2.59 31.32 -21.32
N ASP A 575 -3.86 31.53 -20.93
CA ASP A 575 -4.61 30.52 -20.19
C ASP A 575 -4.79 29.22 -20.98
N GLU A 576 -4.92 29.30 -22.31
CA GLU A 576 -4.96 28.14 -23.20
C GLU A 576 -3.62 27.42 -23.25
N GLU A 577 -2.51 28.15 -23.33
CA GLU A 577 -1.15 27.58 -23.33
C GLU A 577 -0.85 26.89 -21.98
N LYS A 578 -1.28 27.50 -20.87
CA LYS A 578 -1.18 26.91 -19.53
C LYS A 578 -2.03 25.65 -19.41
N ALA A 579 -3.24 25.64 -19.96
CA ALA A 579 -4.08 24.43 -19.99
C ALA A 579 -3.43 23.29 -20.79
N CYS A 580 -2.79 23.61 -21.92
CA CYS A 580 -2.00 22.64 -22.69
C CYS A 580 -0.85 22.07 -21.86
N MET A 581 -0.06 22.94 -21.22
CA MET A 581 1.05 22.52 -20.38
C MET A 581 0.59 21.69 -19.16
N LEU A 582 -0.52 22.06 -18.52
CA LEU A 582 -1.12 21.28 -17.43
C LEU A 582 -1.47 19.86 -17.88
N LEU A 583 -2.09 19.71 -19.05
CA LEU A 583 -2.41 18.39 -19.60
C LEU A 583 -1.14 17.57 -19.82
N VAL A 584 -0.10 18.16 -20.42
CA VAL A 584 1.20 17.50 -20.61
C VAL A 584 1.80 17.08 -19.27
N MET A 585 1.88 17.98 -18.30
CA MET A 585 2.40 17.69 -16.96
C MET A 585 1.67 16.51 -16.29
N ARG A 586 0.33 16.47 -16.38
CA ARG A 586 -0.50 15.38 -15.84
C ARG A 586 -0.21 14.06 -16.54
N VAL A 587 -0.19 14.05 -17.88
CA VAL A 587 0.14 12.84 -18.65
C VAL A 587 1.51 12.29 -18.28
N LEU A 588 2.53 13.14 -18.19
CA LEU A 588 3.89 12.71 -17.83
C LEU A 588 3.99 12.18 -16.40
N SER A 589 3.22 12.74 -15.46
CA SER A 589 3.26 12.36 -14.04
C SER A 589 2.78 10.92 -13.74
N ILE A 590 2.15 10.25 -14.71
CA ILE A 590 1.74 8.83 -14.59
C ILE A 590 2.93 7.88 -14.84
N VAL A 591 4.00 8.38 -15.47
CA VAL A 591 5.19 7.57 -15.78
C VAL A 591 6.12 7.57 -14.56
N PRO A 592 6.62 6.41 -14.10
CA PRO A 592 7.61 6.37 -13.04
C PRO A 592 8.91 7.02 -13.51
N LEU A 593 9.49 7.90 -12.71
CA LEU A 593 10.78 8.54 -12.98
C LEU A 593 11.93 7.70 -12.39
N ASN A 594 13.09 7.67 -13.04
CA ASN A 594 14.24 6.91 -12.53
C ASN A 594 15.08 7.75 -11.55
N PHE A 595 15.14 7.32 -10.29
CA PHE A 595 15.85 8.03 -9.22
C PHE A 595 17.18 7.38 -8.82
N LYS A 596 18.10 8.21 -8.33
CA LYS A 596 19.18 7.82 -7.42
C LYS A 596 18.57 7.60 -6.03
N PRO A 597 19.14 6.71 -5.20
CA PRO A 597 18.60 6.39 -3.89
C PRO A 597 18.91 7.48 -2.87
N MET A 598 18.26 8.64 -3.01
CA MET A 598 18.42 9.79 -2.15
C MET A 598 17.08 10.53 -2.01
N PRO A 599 16.87 11.29 -0.92
CA PRO A 599 15.66 12.09 -0.76
C PRO A 599 15.48 13.09 -1.91
N TRP A 600 14.22 13.38 -2.25
CA TRP A 600 13.90 14.41 -3.22
C TRP A 600 14.35 15.79 -2.74
N SER A 601 14.96 16.58 -3.64
CA SER A 601 15.51 17.91 -3.35
C SER A 601 15.20 18.95 -4.42
N ALA A 602 14.28 18.64 -5.34
CA ALA A 602 13.92 19.53 -6.45
C ALA A 602 12.57 20.24 -6.18
N PRO A 603 12.12 21.17 -7.04
CA PRO A 603 10.90 21.93 -6.82
C PRO A 603 9.66 21.06 -6.56
N LEU A 604 8.71 21.58 -5.77
CA LEU A 604 7.46 20.92 -5.45
C LEU A 604 6.31 21.45 -6.32
N SER A 605 5.30 20.62 -6.56
CA SER A 605 4.10 21.02 -7.29
C SER A 605 2.86 20.51 -6.59
N ARG A 606 2.11 21.42 -5.95
CA ARG A 606 0.81 21.13 -5.35
C ARG A 606 -0.21 20.78 -6.42
N GLU A 607 -0.13 21.43 -7.59
CA GLU A 607 -0.95 21.13 -8.75
C GLU A 607 -0.84 19.66 -9.17
N LEU A 608 0.38 19.12 -9.24
CA LEU A 608 0.59 17.71 -9.54
C LEU A 608 0.32 16.79 -8.35
N LEU A 609 0.45 17.26 -7.11
CA LEU A 609 0.08 16.47 -5.93
C LEU A 609 -1.43 16.19 -5.89
N VAL A 610 -2.26 17.17 -6.27
CA VAL A 610 -3.70 16.98 -6.43
C VAL A 610 -3.98 15.89 -7.46
N PHE A 611 -3.35 15.96 -8.63
CA PHE A 611 -3.52 14.93 -9.66
C PHE A 611 -2.97 13.55 -9.22
N ASN A 612 -1.87 13.52 -8.48
CA ASN A 612 -1.29 12.29 -7.93
C ASN A 612 -2.28 11.52 -7.04
N SER A 613 -3.17 12.21 -6.32
CA SER A 613 -4.21 11.57 -5.50
C SER A 613 -5.14 10.69 -6.32
N PHE A 614 -5.52 11.12 -7.53
CA PHE A 614 -6.32 10.30 -8.47
C PHE A 614 -5.53 9.06 -8.91
N VAL A 615 -4.29 9.26 -9.37
CA VAL A 615 -3.41 8.19 -9.86
C VAL A 615 -3.17 7.15 -8.77
N ARG A 616 -2.84 7.58 -7.54
CA ARG A 616 -2.56 6.72 -6.40
C ARG A 616 -3.78 5.91 -5.97
N SER A 617 -4.94 6.54 -5.84
CA SER A 617 -6.18 5.86 -5.43
C SER A 617 -6.58 4.77 -6.43
N LEU A 618 -6.50 5.08 -7.73
CA LEU A 618 -6.77 4.14 -8.81
C LEU A 618 -5.77 2.98 -8.84
N THR A 619 -4.47 3.28 -8.83
CA THR A 619 -3.39 2.29 -8.90
C THR A 619 -3.53 1.25 -7.79
N ARG A 620 -3.78 1.70 -6.55
CA ARG A 620 -3.98 0.81 -5.39
C ARG A 620 -5.21 -0.08 -5.53
N ALA A 621 -6.31 0.48 -6.03
CA ALA A 621 -7.55 -0.29 -6.19
C ALA A 621 -7.43 -1.34 -7.31
N LEU A 622 -6.81 -0.98 -8.45
CA LEU A 622 -6.53 -1.93 -9.54
C LEU A 622 -5.57 -3.04 -9.09
N ARG A 623 -4.53 -2.67 -8.33
CA ARG A 623 -3.61 -3.65 -7.76
C ARG A 623 -4.31 -4.62 -6.80
N THR A 624 -5.20 -4.11 -5.96
CA THR A 624 -6.02 -4.93 -5.06
C THR A 624 -6.92 -5.88 -5.85
N LEU A 625 -7.51 -5.42 -6.96
CA LEU A 625 -8.34 -6.25 -7.83
C LEU A 625 -7.54 -7.41 -8.46
N LEU A 626 -6.31 -7.17 -8.92
CA LEU A 626 -5.42 -8.23 -9.44
C LEU A 626 -5.08 -9.28 -8.37
N GLU A 627 -4.73 -8.83 -7.16
CA GLU A 627 -4.42 -9.73 -6.03
C GLU A 627 -5.63 -10.61 -5.69
N VAL A 628 -6.82 -10.00 -5.64
CA VAL A 628 -8.07 -10.73 -5.40
C VAL A 628 -8.42 -11.67 -6.55
N ALA A 629 -8.19 -11.29 -7.81
CA ALA A 629 -8.40 -12.17 -8.96
C ALA A 629 -7.50 -13.42 -8.88
N SER A 630 -6.25 -13.27 -8.42
CA SER A 630 -5.35 -14.41 -8.18
C SER A 630 -5.84 -15.33 -7.05
N LEU A 631 -6.32 -14.76 -5.93
CA LEU A 631 -6.91 -15.53 -4.84
C LEU A 631 -8.18 -16.25 -5.29
N ASN A 632 -9.07 -15.56 -5.99
CA ASN A 632 -10.32 -16.09 -6.53
C ASN A 632 -10.04 -17.32 -7.42
N MET A 633 -9.05 -17.24 -8.30
CA MET A 633 -8.65 -18.35 -9.17
C MET A 633 -8.20 -19.59 -8.39
N LEU A 634 -7.43 -19.42 -7.31
CA LEU A 634 -6.98 -20.53 -6.45
C LEU A 634 -8.14 -21.14 -5.67
N LEU A 635 -9.02 -20.31 -5.09
CA LEU A 635 -10.18 -20.76 -4.31
C LEU A 635 -11.25 -21.45 -5.18
N ARG A 636 -11.32 -21.12 -6.48
CA ARG A 636 -12.15 -21.82 -7.48
C ARG A 636 -11.56 -23.14 -7.96
N ASN A 637 -10.35 -23.48 -7.53
CA ASN A 637 -9.59 -24.63 -8.02
C ASN A 637 -9.32 -24.57 -9.53
N ASP A 638 -9.29 -23.35 -10.10
CA ASP A 638 -8.88 -23.12 -11.49
C ASP A 638 -7.36 -23.28 -11.65
N ALA A 639 -6.60 -23.11 -10.57
CA ALA A 639 -5.15 -23.31 -10.50
C ALA A 639 -4.78 -24.29 -9.38
N ARG A 640 -3.63 -24.97 -9.51
CA ARG A 640 -3.11 -25.88 -8.49
C ARG A 640 -2.93 -25.11 -7.17
N ARG A 641 -3.57 -25.59 -6.11
CA ARG A 641 -3.56 -24.93 -4.78
C ARG A 641 -2.24 -25.06 -4.03
N ALA A 642 -1.63 -26.25 -4.06
CA ALA A 642 -0.32 -26.47 -3.46
C ALA A 642 0.78 -25.81 -4.30
N ARG A 643 1.32 -24.68 -3.82
CA ARG A 643 2.31 -23.85 -4.52
C ARG A 643 3.35 -23.25 -3.59
N ASP A 644 4.57 -23.14 -4.09
CA ASP A 644 5.72 -22.49 -3.45
C ASP A 644 6.10 -21.16 -4.14
N ASP A 645 5.55 -20.89 -5.33
CA ASP A 645 5.80 -19.71 -6.18
C ASP A 645 4.77 -18.58 -6.00
N LEU A 646 3.99 -18.57 -4.90
CA LEU A 646 2.92 -17.59 -4.66
C LEU A 646 3.40 -16.13 -4.68
N LEU A 647 4.56 -15.85 -4.09
CA LEU A 647 5.16 -14.51 -4.15
C LEU A 647 5.62 -14.15 -5.57
N ASP A 648 6.13 -15.12 -6.33
CA ASP A 648 6.57 -14.89 -7.71
C ASP A 648 5.40 -14.56 -8.63
N ILE A 649 4.24 -15.19 -8.41
CA ILE A 649 2.97 -14.82 -9.05
C ILE A 649 2.64 -13.36 -8.70
N ALA A 650 2.58 -13.01 -7.41
CA ALA A 650 2.21 -11.67 -6.97
C ALA A 650 3.16 -10.58 -7.50
N LEU A 651 4.47 -10.84 -7.58
CA LEU A 651 5.48 -9.92 -8.10
C LEU A 651 5.47 -9.80 -9.63
N SER A 652 4.90 -10.78 -10.35
CA SER A 652 4.75 -10.75 -11.81
C SER A 652 3.51 -9.98 -12.28
N LEU A 653 2.55 -9.70 -11.38
CA LEU A 653 1.34 -8.95 -11.71
C LEU A 653 1.60 -7.44 -11.87
N PRO A 654 0.83 -6.71 -12.70
CA PRO A 654 0.95 -5.25 -12.88
C PRO A 654 0.74 -4.40 -11.61
N PHE A 655 0.99 -3.09 -11.74
CA PHE A 655 0.80 -2.02 -10.73
C PHE A 655 1.63 -2.21 -9.46
N GLN A 656 2.92 -2.49 -9.66
CA GLN A 656 3.84 -2.78 -8.56
C GLN A 656 4.36 -1.55 -7.81
N THR A 657 4.35 -0.39 -8.45
CA THR A 657 4.97 0.83 -7.92
C THR A 657 4.02 2.00 -8.04
N GLU A 658 4.04 2.88 -7.03
CA GLU A 658 3.34 4.16 -7.08
C GLU A 658 4.26 5.24 -7.62
N VAL A 659 3.72 6.10 -8.48
CA VAL A 659 4.44 7.26 -9.00
C VAL A 659 4.36 8.43 -8.03
N ASN A 660 5.41 9.25 -8.01
CA ASN A 660 5.41 10.56 -7.36
C ASN A 660 5.19 11.67 -8.39
N THR A 661 5.17 12.92 -7.96
CA THR A 661 4.98 14.08 -8.85
C THR A 661 6.19 14.38 -9.75
N GLY A 662 7.34 13.72 -9.52
CA GLY A 662 8.64 14.12 -10.05
C GLY A 662 8.73 14.19 -11.57
N PHE A 663 8.13 13.24 -12.31
CA PHE A 663 8.20 13.27 -13.77
C PHE A 663 7.47 14.49 -14.36
N GLY A 664 6.25 14.77 -13.86
CA GLY A 664 5.51 15.95 -14.29
C GLY A 664 6.26 17.25 -13.98
N VAL A 665 6.93 17.32 -12.82
CA VAL A 665 7.78 18.47 -12.46
C VAL A 665 9.00 18.59 -13.37
N LEU A 666 9.64 17.48 -13.75
CA LEU A 666 10.74 17.46 -14.73
C LEU A 666 10.30 18.03 -16.08
N GLY A 667 9.17 17.56 -16.62
CA GLY A 667 8.59 18.08 -17.86
C GLY A 667 8.23 19.57 -17.76
N LYS A 668 7.68 20.00 -16.62
CA LYS A 668 7.38 21.40 -16.32
C LYS A 668 8.63 22.26 -16.37
N VAL A 669 9.70 21.86 -15.69
CA VAL A 669 10.95 22.64 -15.64
C VAL A 669 11.56 22.78 -17.04
N TYR A 670 11.58 21.72 -17.84
CA TYR A 670 12.05 21.80 -19.23
C TYR A 670 11.24 22.82 -20.06
N LEU A 671 9.91 22.72 -20.04
CA LEU A 671 9.02 23.57 -20.84
C LEU A 671 9.04 25.04 -20.38
N ASP A 672 9.07 25.29 -19.07
CA ASP A 672 9.19 26.64 -18.53
C ASP A 672 10.57 27.25 -18.82
N ALA A 673 11.65 26.48 -18.69
CA ALA A 673 13.00 26.95 -19.01
C ALA A 673 13.11 27.34 -20.49
N LEU A 674 12.62 26.49 -21.39
CA LEU A 674 12.61 26.78 -22.82
C LEU A 674 11.78 28.03 -23.14
N THR A 675 10.60 28.17 -22.54
CA THR A 675 9.73 29.34 -22.72
C THR A 675 10.40 30.61 -22.19
N HIS A 676 11.07 30.53 -21.04
CA HIS A 676 11.80 31.65 -20.46
C HIS A 676 12.96 32.10 -21.34
N ILE A 677 13.78 31.16 -21.84
CA ILE A 677 14.88 31.44 -22.76
C ILE A 677 14.36 32.06 -24.07
N ASN A 678 13.18 31.61 -24.53
CA ASN A 678 12.50 32.19 -25.69
C ASN A 678 11.64 33.42 -25.33
N ASN A 679 12.19 34.34 -24.53
CA ASN A 679 11.57 35.62 -24.15
C ASN A 679 10.17 35.50 -23.54
N ARG A 680 9.93 34.46 -22.74
CA ARG A 680 8.63 34.15 -22.11
C ARG A 680 7.50 33.89 -23.11
N THR A 681 7.86 33.45 -24.32
CA THR A 681 6.90 33.08 -25.37
C THR A 681 7.16 31.66 -25.83
N ARG A 682 6.11 30.93 -26.24
CA ARG A 682 6.29 29.57 -26.76
C ARG A 682 7.13 29.57 -28.03
N VAL A 683 7.91 28.52 -28.23
CA VAL A 683 8.55 28.24 -29.52
C VAL A 683 7.45 27.87 -30.53
N ARG A 684 7.46 28.49 -31.72
CA ARG A 684 6.47 28.22 -32.79
C ARG A 684 7.04 27.46 -33.97
N ASP A 685 8.33 27.67 -34.26
CA ASP A 685 9.06 26.97 -35.31
C ASP A 685 10.26 26.26 -34.67
N PRO A 686 10.32 24.91 -34.69
CA PRO A 686 11.42 24.16 -34.10
C PRO A 686 12.77 24.40 -34.78
N ASN A 687 12.77 24.95 -36.00
CA ASN A 687 13.97 25.21 -36.81
C ASN A 687 14.38 26.69 -36.83
N ALA A 688 13.69 27.56 -36.08
CA ALA A 688 14.06 28.97 -36.03
C ALA A 688 15.47 29.16 -35.44
N PRO A 689 16.22 30.19 -35.86
CA PRO A 689 17.56 30.46 -35.34
C PRO A 689 17.59 30.57 -33.81
N GLY A 690 18.52 29.88 -33.15
CA GLY A 690 18.68 29.90 -31.69
C GLY A 690 17.79 28.92 -30.91
N VAL A 691 16.78 28.31 -31.55
CA VAL A 691 15.86 27.39 -30.85
C VAL A 691 16.55 26.10 -30.42
N ARG A 692 17.47 25.58 -31.24
CA ARG A 692 18.23 24.36 -30.92
C ARG A 692 19.10 24.58 -29.67
N GLU A 693 19.77 25.72 -29.61
CA GLU A 693 20.60 26.12 -28.47
C GLU A 693 19.74 26.35 -27.22
N ALA A 694 18.57 26.96 -27.37
CA ALA A 694 17.61 27.16 -26.27
C ALA A 694 17.10 25.81 -25.70
N LYS A 695 16.79 24.84 -26.56
CA LYS A 695 16.39 23.48 -26.14
C LYS A 695 17.52 22.77 -25.40
N ALA A 696 18.74 22.84 -25.92
CA ALA A 696 19.93 22.28 -25.25
C ALA A 696 20.14 22.92 -23.87
N MET A 697 20.03 24.25 -23.76
CA MET A 697 20.17 24.96 -22.49
C MET A 697 19.05 24.61 -21.49
N ALA A 698 17.81 24.44 -21.95
CA ALA A 698 16.71 23.98 -21.10
C ALA A 698 16.93 22.55 -20.57
N LEU A 699 17.55 21.69 -21.37
CA LEU A 699 17.96 20.34 -20.96
C LEU A 699 19.11 20.36 -19.93
N GLU A 700 20.08 21.28 -20.06
CA GLU A 700 21.12 21.48 -19.04
C GLU A 700 20.53 21.94 -17.71
N ILE A 701 19.59 22.88 -17.72
CA ILE A 701 18.87 23.33 -16.52
C ILE A 701 18.18 22.14 -15.81
N CYS A 702 17.64 21.18 -16.56
CA CYS A 702 17.07 19.97 -15.97
C CYS A 702 18.14 19.08 -15.30
N GLU A 703 19.35 18.98 -15.83
CA GLU A 703 20.42 18.22 -15.17
C GLU A 703 20.86 18.86 -13.86
N GLU A 704 20.98 20.18 -13.84
CA GLU A 704 21.35 20.94 -12.63
C GLU A 704 20.25 20.91 -11.57
N THR A 705 18.98 21.03 -11.98
CA THR A 705 17.82 21.10 -11.06
C THR A 705 17.50 19.76 -10.40
N PHE A 706 17.77 18.63 -11.09
CA PHE A 706 17.38 17.30 -10.63
C PHE A 706 18.59 16.37 -10.36
N PRO A 707 19.48 16.69 -9.40
CA PRO A 707 20.67 15.89 -9.12
C PRO A 707 20.34 14.46 -8.65
N GLY A 708 19.15 14.24 -8.08
CA GLY A 708 18.64 12.93 -7.67
C GLY A 708 18.01 12.10 -8.77
N VAL A 709 17.83 12.62 -9.99
CA VAL A 709 17.27 11.87 -11.14
C VAL A 709 18.40 11.25 -11.95
N LYS A 710 18.20 10.03 -12.46
CA LYS A 710 19.14 9.35 -13.34
C LYS A 710 18.91 9.79 -14.77
N TYR A 711 19.94 10.36 -15.41
CA TYR A 711 19.93 10.83 -16.79
C TYR A 711 18.73 11.76 -17.13
N PRO A 712 18.60 12.93 -16.47
CA PRO A 712 17.43 13.80 -16.60
C PRO A 712 17.04 14.13 -18.06
N LYS A 713 18.02 14.38 -18.95
CA LYS A 713 17.77 14.64 -20.38
C LYS A 713 17.05 13.48 -21.08
N LEU A 714 17.50 12.24 -20.85
CA LEU A 714 16.88 11.05 -21.43
C LEU A 714 15.50 10.77 -20.83
N GLU A 715 15.27 11.13 -19.56
CA GLU A 715 13.93 11.04 -18.95
C GLU A 715 12.97 12.06 -19.58
N VAL A 716 13.42 13.29 -19.87
CA VAL A 716 12.62 14.29 -20.61
C VAL A 716 12.18 13.71 -21.96
N GLU A 717 13.12 13.20 -22.76
CA GLU A 717 12.81 12.53 -24.04
C GLU A 717 11.86 11.33 -23.87
N ARG A 718 12.03 10.53 -22.80
CA ARG A 718 11.10 9.43 -22.50
C ARG A 718 9.69 9.96 -22.24
N GLY A 719 9.56 11.09 -21.54
CA GLY A 719 8.26 11.72 -21.32
C GLY A 719 7.55 12.03 -22.62
N PHE A 720 8.24 12.67 -23.58
CA PHE A 720 7.67 12.99 -24.88
C PHE A 720 7.30 11.74 -25.70
N ARG A 721 8.07 10.65 -25.61
CA ARG A 721 7.66 9.36 -26.21
C ARG A 721 6.40 8.78 -25.56
N PHE A 722 6.22 8.97 -24.25
CA PHE A 722 4.99 8.55 -23.58
C PHE A 722 3.80 9.37 -24.06
N TRP A 723 3.98 10.69 -24.21
CA TRP A 723 2.97 11.58 -24.78
C TRP A 723 2.51 11.11 -26.16
N ASP A 724 3.43 10.69 -27.03
CA ASP A 724 3.08 10.12 -28.34
C ASP A 724 2.21 8.86 -28.23
N GLY A 725 2.52 7.98 -27.27
CA GLY A 725 1.72 6.79 -26.96
C GLY A 725 0.32 7.16 -26.45
N ALA A 726 0.22 8.14 -25.55
CA ALA A 726 -1.03 8.64 -25.01
C ALA A 726 -1.91 9.27 -26.12
N LEU A 727 -1.33 10.10 -26.98
CA LEU A 727 -2.02 10.73 -28.10
C LEU A 727 -2.49 9.68 -29.13
N THR A 728 -1.67 8.66 -29.39
CA THR A 728 -2.05 7.52 -30.25
C THR A 728 -3.28 6.80 -29.69
N ALA A 729 -3.30 6.54 -28.37
CA ALA A 729 -4.45 5.93 -27.72
C ALA A 729 -5.71 6.82 -27.81
N MET A 730 -5.57 8.13 -27.60
CA MET A 730 -6.68 9.09 -27.72
C MET A 730 -7.25 9.15 -29.12
N ARG A 731 -6.40 9.21 -30.15
CA ARG A 731 -6.81 9.17 -31.56
C ARG A 731 -7.54 7.88 -31.90
N GLN A 732 -7.08 6.74 -31.38
CA GLN A 732 -7.76 5.45 -31.55
C GLN A 732 -9.16 5.48 -30.91
N LEU A 733 -9.29 5.95 -29.67
CA LEU A 733 -10.60 6.09 -29.01
C LEU A 733 -11.53 7.02 -29.79
N HIS A 734 -11.00 8.13 -30.31
CA HIS A 734 -11.79 9.08 -31.10
C HIS A 734 -12.31 8.46 -32.40
N SER A 735 -11.47 7.70 -33.10
CA SER A 735 -11.87 7.00 -34.34
C SER A 735 -13.03 6.01 -34.15
N GLU A 736 -13.24 5.54 -32.92
CA GLU A 736 -14.31 4.62 -32.54
C GLU A 736 -15.48 5.28 -31.80
N GLY A 737 -15.46 6.61 -31.63
CA GLY A 737 -16.48 7.34 -30.87
C GLY A 737 -16.49 7.02 -29.37
N ALA A 738 -15.38 6.49 -28.83
CA ALA A 738 -15.25 6.03 -27.44
C ALA A 738 -14.70 7.12 -26.49
N VAL A 739 -14.57 8.35 -26.96
CA VAL A 739 -14.13 9.51 -26.17
C VAL A 739 -14.86 10.77 -26.62
N LEU A 740 -15.08 11.71 -25.68
CA LEU A 740 -15.72 12.98 -25.97
C LEU A 740 -14.86 13.82 -26.92
N ARG A 741 -15.51 14.50 -27.88
CA ARG A 741 -14.84 15.34 -28.88
C ARG A 741 -14.03 16.47 -28.23
N GLU A 742 -14.61 17.14 -27.25
CA GLU A 742 -13.94 18.20 -26.49
C GLU A 742 -12.62 17.74 -25.84
N LEU A 743 -12.55 16.46 -25.44
CA LEU A 743 -11.35 15.93 -24.81
C LEU A 743 -10.24 15.68 -25.82
N ILE A 744 -10.53 15.07 -26.98
CA ILE A 744 -9.51 14.89 -28.02
C ILE A 744 -9.04 16.25 -28.56
N ASP A 745 -9.93 17.24 -28.68
CA ASP A 745 -9.57 18.59 -29.11
C ASP A 745 -8.54 19.22 -28.17
N GLN A 746 -8.63 18.98 -26.85
CA GLN A 746 -7.60 19.40 -25.89
C GLN A 746 -6.24 18.71 -26.12
N PHE A 747 -6.23 17.42 -26.44
CA PHE A 747 -4.99 16.68 -26.72
C PHE A 747 -4.33 17.15 -28.02
N GLU A 748 -5.11 17.41 -29.08
CA GLU A 748 -4.59 17.93 -30.35
C GLU A 748 -4.08 19.37 -30.19
N ALA A 749 -4.79 20.21 -29.41
CA ALA A 749 -4.32 21.56 -29.08
C ALA A 749 -3.00 21.52 -28.29
N ALA A 750 -2.90 20.62 -27.31
CA ALA A 750 -1.68 20.43 -26.53
C ALA A 750 -0.54 19.90 -27.40
N GLU A 751 -0.80 18.96 -28.33
CA GLU A 751 0.22 18.50 -29.28
C GLU A 751 0.71 19.63 -30.19
N ALA A 752 -0.20 20.43 -30.75
CA ALA A 752 0.17 21.57 -31.58
C ALA A 752 1.00 22.61 -30.82
N TRP A 753 0.73 22.78 -29.52
CA TRP A 753 1.55 23.61 -28.63
C TRP A 753 2.91 22.97 -28.31
N LEU A 754 2.95 21.66 -28.11
CA LEU A 754 4.12 20.91 -27.65
C LEU A 754 5.13 20.59 -28.77
N ALA A 755 4.65 20.26 -29.96
CA ALA A 755 5.45 19.82 -31.10
C ALA A 755 6.69 20.68 -31.40
N PRO A 756 6.61 22.03 -31.50
CA PRO A 756 7.79 22.86 -31.74
C PRO A 756 8.78 22.89 -30.55
N MET A 757 8.32 22.56 -29.35
CA MET A 757 9.07 22.63 -28.09
C MET A 757 9.78 21.32 -27.70
N ARG A 758 9.58 20.24 -28.45
CA ARG A 758 10.21 18.92 -28.18
C ARG A 758 11.75 19.00 -28.24
N PRO A 759 12.47 18.29 -27.35
CA PRO A 759 13.93 18.31 -27.27
C PRO A 759 14.62 17.78 -28.53
#